data_AF-A0A0K8VBG0-F1
#
_entry.id   AF-A0A0K8VBG0-F1
#
_cell.length_a   1.000
_cell.length_b   1.000
_cell.length_c   1.000
_cell.angle_alpha   90.00
_cell.angle_beta   90.00
_cell.angle_gamma   90.00
#
_symmetry.space_group_name_H-M   'P 1'
#
loop_
_entity.id
_entity.type
_entity.pdbx_description
1 polymer ?
#
loop_
_entity_poly.entity_id
_entity_poly.type
_entity_poly.pdbx_seq_one_letter_code
_entity_poly.pdbx_strand_id
1 'polypeptide(L)'
;MVNITLEEVPLGHSAQTSSRKRGANEQTATLQKRNKQLEEENKQLSLSLDELDSQHNLAMQNVLELKTELQEKLSAVTTSYEALKKEHADKFINSELEMARLKKQLDSTMQQQKGLESENQQLQMQVTNYEAEVKKSIEDMADLQALLDKKTQDNVELIEKVKSAGRLADKSADQLMELQQRVDQLTKELEDAKQVKEKKTSESSTSSMGKHSDDEFIVVRDGDANSSGPATPPTKEELKDKIVQLENRVSELTLENGSLALKLQDSEMEKQLALTVMRENVQELRTRCEETDTALKLAREELEEQQENLESLKEKAAEAVIAQQQLKALAEEKGKIETEILNMKENLQNVLELEKRLLFSESEKETLQIELQRVRATQERITELESKVQNLIVENQQLRLNAEAETETQNYSAELAERIKSLNEENETLRAEIESIAHSKFSEAIAEEKQEITDLDADDDEPLTVDKIKELLSSHIKSKLTGEMEEACRAVQERITRTVNEMERKISRLSEELLDLQDSKLVWDHEKKTLEADISQYILQCDELMKNNEILLNELENYKRNKLETIQEHNEQSVMDLEAELEEASKMNETLEQEYVEQKEKNEELEREKQTLTEQLRAAQTQCEELRSAEKELKIQLETLEIEKGNMLFELNEQKSLDSKQTDDDVLLKSAEEKCQNLESQLAHLSKDHADLVAALQTQKTALQEAIMKREEAEKCLLEKDMLIKRLDENLKEDLSSEMQKKLDNLTSLNHELKQDLLAKDIVLESQKKKLLQAQANLNVSDGKVHELEELVAEKEKALETSRILLDESGKAKDELSEKLRQQKVNLEQLKQLKQEKETLLNEFEELKKKCEAHSDELKALQESAVTSTSNDASAITRIAQLEAELLATVELQKSVATLNYEKNEMIKALQQKHAENMQYYTEIQRLQGILQQQQLQTTQATTCAKCTTHESTLSDLRKELEKQQDQIKFLKEKSDILTTNLLTEQTNQRLVKQEKTEVEEQNAAIRKDLERLREHLLEIEDLHTQETVEMQRELEETKAKMVALQDDVAKSSNAYTSAR
;
A
#
# COMPACT_ATOMS: atom_id res chain seq x y z
N MET A 1 -64.90 -80.64 -37.78
CA MET A 1 -65.76 -81.76 -38.21
C MET A 1 -66.56 -82.28 -37.01
N VAL A 2 -67.83 -81.89 -36.90
CA VAL A 2 -68.90 -82.66 -36.24
C VAL A 2 -70.15 -82.35 -37.06
N ASN A 3 -70.84 -83.36 -37.57
CA ASN A 3 -72.14 -83.16 -38.23
C ASN A 3 -73.25 -83.17 -37.18
N ILE A 4 -74.14 -82.18 -37.23
CA ILE A 4 -75.45 -82.26 -36.58
C ILE A 4 -76.50 -82.00 -37.67
N THR A 5 -77.12 -83.08 -38.12
CA THR A 5 -78.27 -83.05 -39.03
C THR A 5 -79.53 -82.73 -38.23
N LEU A 6 -80.29 -81.71 -38.65
CA LEU A 6 -81.67 -81.51 -38.21
C LEU A 6 -82.62 -82.03 -39.28
N GLU A 7 -83.50 -82.95 -38.90
CA GLU A 7 -84.45 -83.61 -39.79
C GLU A 7 -85.62 -82.70 -40.15
N GLU A 8 -86.11 -82.81 -41.39
CA GLU A 8 -87.35 -82.15 -41.82
C GLU A 8 -88.56 -82.94 -41.30
N VAL A 9 -89.43 -82.28 -40.52
CA VAL A 9 -90.71 -82.86 -40.06
C VAL A 9 -91.88 -82.23 -40.83
N PRO A 10 -92.49 -82.92 -41.81
CA PRO A 10 -93.58 -82.37 -42.60
C PRO A 10 -94.92 -82.47 -41.86
N LEU A 11 -95.44 -81.34 -41.36
CA LEU A 11 -96.79 -81.27 -40.80
C LEU A 11 -97.87 -81.22 -41.89
N GLY A 12 -98.95 -81.99 -41.67
CA GLY A 12 -99.98 -82.28 -42.66
C GLY A 12 -100.95 -81.14 -42.99
N HIS A 13 -101.71 -81.33 -44.07
CA HIS A 13 -102.70 -80.36 -44.54
C HIS A 13 -103.96 -80.30 -43.66
N SER A 14 -104.53 -79.09 -43.52
CA SER A 14 -105.99 -78.92 -43.44
C SER A 14 -106.40 -77.57 -44.03
N ALA A 15 -107.67 -77.42 -44.42
CA ALA A 15 -108.14 -76.31 -45.25
C ALA A 15 -108.89 -75.23 -44.45
N GLN A 16 -108.76 -73.95 -44.86
CA GLN A 16 -109.87 -73.03 -45.20
C GLN A 16 -109.40 -71.58 -45.49
N THR A 17 -110.31 -70.76 -46.01
CA THR A 17 -110.20 -69.29 -46.28
C THR A 17 -109.23 -68.84 -47.39
N SER A 18 -109.76 -68.69 -48.61
CA SER A 18 -109.05 -68.08 -49.75
C SER A 18 -108.92 -66.55 -49.68
N SER A 19 -109.71 -65.87 -48.84
CA SER A 19 -109.68 -64.41 -48.65
C SER A 19 -108.47 -63.91 -47.85
N ARG A 20 -107.90 -64.74 -46.96
CA ARG A 20 -106.78 -64.34 -46.07
C ARG A 20 -105.45 -64.18 -46.81
N LYS A 21 -105.29 -64.78 -47.99
CA LYS A 21 -104.02 -64.84 -48.74
C LYS A 21 -103.56 -63.51 -49.35
N ARG A 22 -104.45 -62.55 -49.68
CA ARG A 22 -104.00 -61.25 -50.22
C ARG A 22 -103.37 -60.36 -49.15
N GLY A 23 -104.07 -60.14 -48.03
CA GLY A 23 -103.53 -59.37 -46.90
C GLY A 23 -102.27 -60.01 -46.31
N ALA A 24 -102.20 -61.35 -46.26
CA ALA A 24 -100.98 -62.05 -45.88
C ALA A 24 -99.80 -61.74 -46.83
N ASN A 25 -100.00 -61.84 -48.15
CA ASN A 25 -98.95 -61.54 -49.13
C ASN A 25 -98.48 -60.07 -49.09
N GLU A 26 -99.39 -59.12 -48.89
CA GLU A 26 -99.05 -57.69 -48.76
C GLU A 26 -98.26 -57.42 -47.47
N GLN A 27 -98.65 -58.05 -46.35
CA GLN A 27 -97.87 -58.01 -45.11
C GLN A 27 -96.50 -58.69 -45.24
N THR A 28 -96.41 -59.83 -45.93
CA THR A 28 -95.13 -60.48 -46.21
C THR A 28 -94.23 -59.60 -47.09
N ALA A 29 -94.78 -58.89 -48.07
CA ALA A 29 -94.01 -57.97 -48.92
C ALA A 29 -93.49 -56.74 -48.15
N THR A 30 -94.30 -56.16 -47.25
CA THR A 30 -93.83 -55.04 -46.40
C THR A 30 -92.81 -55.49 -45.35
N LEU A 31 -92.98 -56.68 -44.76
CA LEU A 31 -92.00 -57.29 -43.86
C LEU A 31 -90.69 -57.63 -44.59
N GLN A 32 -90.74 -58.18 -45.80
CA GLN A 32 -89.54 -58.39 -46.64
C GLN A 32 -88.84 -57.07 -46.99
N LYS A 33 -89.59 -56.00 -47.25
CA LYS A 33 -88.99 -54.66 -47.46
C LYS A 33 -88.34 -54.13 -46.18
N ARG A 34 -88.97 -54.30 -45.01
CA ARG A 34 -88.37 -53.86 -43.73
C ARG A 34 -87.16 -54.71 -43.34
N ASN A 35 -87.17 -56.02 -43.58
CA ASN A 35 -85.99 -56.87 -43.39
C ASN A 35 -84.85 -56.42 -44.29
N LYS A 36 -85.08 -56.16 -45.58
CA LYS A 36 -84.02 -55.62 -46.46
C LYS A 36 -83.48 -54.26 -46.01
N GLN A 37 -84.33 -53.39 -45.46
CA GLN A 37 -83.87 -52.14 -44.85
C GLN A 37 -83.04 -52.41 -43.59
N LEU A 38 -83.45 -53.33 -42.72
CA LEU A 38 -82.68 -53.75 -41.54
C LEU A 38 -81.36 -54.47 -41.92
N GLU A 39 -81.32 -55.20 -43.03
CA GLU A 39 -80.11 -55.84 -43.57
C GLU A 39 -79.12 -54.78 -44.09
N GLU A 40 -79.60 -53.77 -44.82
CA GLU A 40 -78.75 -52.64 -45.28
C GLU A 40 -78.33 -51.71 -44.13
N GLU A 41 -79.24 -51.43 -43.17
CA GLU A 41 -78.98 -50.69 -41.92
C GLU A 41 -77.89 -51.40 -41.09
N ASN A 42 -78.01 -52.71 -40.85
CA ASN A 42 -76.98 -53.50 -40.14
C ASN A 42 -75.65 -53.53 -40.90
N LYS A 43 -75.67 -53.71 -42.22
CA LYS A 43 -74.45 -53.73 -43.05
C LYS A 43 -73.74 -52.38 -43.03
N GLN A 44 -74.48 -51.26 -43.03
CA GLN A 44 -73.91 -49.93 -42.88
C GLN A 44 -73.33 -49.72 -41.48
N LEU A 45 -74.00 -50.22 -40.43
CA LEU A 45 -73.48 -50.20 -39.06
C LEU A 45 -72.19 -51.04 -38.93
N SER A 46 -72.13 -52.25 -39.48
CA SER A 46 -70.91 -53.07 -39.51
C SER A 46 -69.75 -52.33 -40.18
N LEU A 47 -69.97 -51.74 -41.36
CA LEU A 47 -68.93 -50.97 -42.05
C LEU A 47 -68.45 -49.76 -41.22
N SER A 48 -69.35 -49.08 -40.49
CA SER A 48 -68.96 -47.99 -39.60
C SER A 48 -68.22 -48.44 -38.33
N LEU A 49 -68.43 -49.68 -37.88
CA LEU A 49 -67.67 -50.29 -36.79
C LEU A 49 -66.28 -50.74 -37.27
N ASP A 50 -66.21 -51.39 -38.44
CA ASP A 50 -64.94 -51.78 -39.07
C ASP A 50 -64.04 -50.54 -39.33
N GLU A 51 -64.64 -49.43 -39.76
CA GLU A 51 -63.95 -48.15 -39.95
C GLU A 51 -63.50 -47.53 -38.61
N LEU A 52 -64.36 -47.55 -37.58
CA LEU A 52 -64.02 -47.02 -36.25
C LEU A 52 -62.90 -47.82 -35.57
N ASP A 53 -62.93 -49.16 -35.67
CA ASP A 53 -61.87 -50.03 -35.18
C ASP A 53 -60.56 -49.79 -35.96
N SER A 54 -60.62 -49.57 -37.27
CA SER A 54 -59.45 -49.20 -38.08
C SER A 54 -58.84 -47.87 -37.63
N GLN A 55 -59.68 -46.84 -37.41
CA GLN A 55 -59.23 -45.54 -36.90
C GLN A 55 -58.67 -45.64 -35.47
N HIS A 56 -59.27 -46.45 -34.60
CA HIS A 56 -58.80 -46.68 -33.23
C HIS A 56 -57.42 -47.37 -33.21
N ASN A 57 -57.23 -48.41 -34.02
CA ASN A 57 -55.93 -49.11 -34.13
C ASN A 57 -54.83 -48.18 -34.67
N LEU A 58 -55.13 -47.34 -35.66
CA LEU A 58 -54.18 -46.35 -36.18
C LEU A 58 -53.83 -45.29 -35.12
N ALA A 59 -54.81 -44.79 -34.38
CA ALA A 59 -54.57 -43.85 -33.28
C ALA A 59 -53.71 -44.47 -32.17
N MET A 60 -53.97 -45.73 -31.80
CA MET A 60 -53.17 -46.47 -30.83
C MET A 60 -51.73 -46.69 -31.31
N GLN A 61 -51.52 -47.02 -32.58
CA GLN A 61 -50.17 -47.14 -33.16
C GLN A 61 -49.42 -45.81 -33.10
N ASN A 62 -50.04 -44.70 -33.55
CA ASN A 62 -49.42 -43.37 -33.49
C ASN A 62 -49.03 -42.96 -32.05
N VAL A 63 -49.87 -43.29 -31.06
CA VAL A 63 -49.57 -43.03 -29.63
C VAL A 63 -48.41 -43.90 -29.11
N LEU A 64 -48.30 -45.15 -29.57
CA LEU A 64 -47.17 -46.01 -29.23
C LEU A 64 -45.85 -45.52 -29.86
N GLU A 65 -45.89 -45.11 -31.12
CA GLU A 65 -44.72 -44.55 -31.84
C GLU A 65 -44.25 -43.23 -31.19
N LEU A 66 -45.17 -42.32 -30.87
CA LEU A 66 -44.85 -41.07 -30.16
C LEU A 66 -44.29 -41.36 -28.75
N LYS A 67 -44.81 -42.37 -28.05
CA LYS A 67 -44.29 -42.81 -26.75
C LYS A 67 -42.86 -43.35 -26.88
N THR A 68 -42.55 -44.16 -27.90
CA THR A 68 -41.18 -44.63 -28.11
C THR A 68 -40.22 -43.48 -28.44
N GLU A 69 -40.62 -42.54 -29.29
CA GLU A 69 -39.80 -41.37 -29.63
C GLU A 69 -39.53 -40.48 -28.40
N LEU A 70 -40.54 -40.26 -27.55
CA LEU A 70 -40.37 -39.54 -26.27
C LEU A 70 -39.49 -40.29 -25.28
N GLN A 71 -39.58 -41.62 -25.22
CA GLN A 71 -38.75 -42.44 -24.33
C GLN A 71 -37.29 -42.50 -24.80
N GLU A 72 -37.04 -42.53 -26.11
CA GLU A 72 -35.71 -42.38 -26.70
C GLU A 72 -35.11 -40.99 -26.41
N LYS A 73 -35.88 -39.91 -26.64
CA LYS A 73 -35.46 -38.53 -26.32
C LYS A 73 -35.14 -38.37 -24.83
N LEU A 74 -35.98 -38.90 -23.94
CA LEU A 74 -35.72 -38.88 -22.50
C LEU A 74 -34.42 -39.64 -22.15
N SER A 75 -34.16 -40.78 -22.78
CA SER A 75 -32.91 -41.53 -22.56
C SER A 75 -31.68 -40.76 -23.05
N ALA A 76 -31.75 -40.13 -24.23
CA ALA A 76 -30.65 -39.34 -24.79
C ALA A 76 -30.34 -38.09 -23.94
N VAL A 77 -31.38 -37.37 -23.48
CA VAL A 77 -31.22 -36.25 -22.54
C VAL A 77 -30.60 -36.75 -21.23
N THR A 78 -31.08 -37.87 -20.66
CA THR A 78 -30.51 -38.46 -19.44
C THR A 78 -29.02 -38.76 -19.60
N THR A 79 -28.61 -39.44 -20.67
CA THR A 79 -27.19 -39.74 -20.94
C THR A 79 -26.36 -38.47 -21.18
N SER A 80 -26.91 -37.44 -21.84
CA SER A 80 -26.21 -36.17 -22.02
C SER A 80 -26.00 -35.41 -20.70
N TYR A 81 -26.98 -35.47 -19.80
CA TYR A 81 -26.88 -34.89 -18.46
C TYR A 81 -25.87 -35.64 -17.58
N GLU A 82 -25.85 -36.98 -17.62
CA GLU A 82 -24.84 -37.78 -16.92
C GLU A 82 -23.42 -37.51 -17.46
N ALA A 83 -23.26 -37.35 -18.78
CA ALA A 83 -21.98 -36.99 -19.39
C ALA A 83 -21.52 -35.58 -18.97
N LEU A 84 -22.39 -34.58 -19.04
CA LEU A 84 -22.09 -33.19 -18.63
C LEU A 84 -21.78 -33.09 -17.13
N LYS A 85 -22.53 -33.82 -16.29
CA LYS A 85 -22.27 -33.91 -14.84
C LYS A 85 -20.91 -34.55 -14.55
N LYS A 86 -20.52 -35.57 -15.31
CA LYS A 86 -19.18 -36.16 -15.21
C LYS A 86 -18.10 -35.18 -15.66
N GLU A 87 -18.29 -34.49 -16.79
CA GLU A 87 -17.36 -33.47 -17.29
C GLU A 87 -17.14 -32.33 -16.27
N HIS A 88 -18.20 -31.88 -15.60
CA HIS A 88 -18.10 -30.92 -14.50
C HIS A 88 -17.31 -31.46 -13.30
N ALA A 89 -17.48 -32.73 -12.94
CA ALA A 89 -16.70 -33.36 -11.87
C ALA A 89 -15.21 -33.51 -12.26
N ASP A 90 -14.93 -33.97 -13.48
CA ASP A 90 -13.56 -34.11 -14.02
C ASP A 90 -12.87 -32.73 -14.12
N LYS A 91 -13.60 -31.67 -14.52
CA LYS A 91 -13.12 -30.27 -14.49
C LYS A 91 -12.84 -29.77 -13.07
N PHE A 92 -13.73 -30.02 -12.12
CA PHE A 92 -13.54 -29.63 -10.71
C PHE A 92 -12.28 -30.28 -10.12
N ILE A 93 -12.13 -31.60 -10.29
CA ILE A 93 -10.96 -32.36 -9.83
C ILE A 93 -9.66 -31.82 -10.46
N ASN A 94 -9.67 -31.49 -11.74
CA ASN A 94 -8.50 -30.87 -12.40
C ASN A 94 -8.16 -29.50 -11.77
N SER A 95 -9.16 -28.67 -11.46
CA SER A 95 -8.93 -27.37 -10.80
C SER A 95 -8.39 -27.50 -9.37
N GLU A 96 -8.84 -28.49 -8.58
CA GLU A 96 -8.25 -28.78 -7.26
C GLU A 96 -6.80 -29.27 -7.37
N LEU A 97 -6.50 -30.13 -8.36
CA LEU A 97 -5.14 -30.61 -8.62
C LEU A 97 -4.20 -29.50 -9.10
N GLU A 98 -4.71 -28.52 -9.86
CA GLU A 98 -3.96 -27.34 -10.28
C GLU A 98 -3.70 -26.38 -9.12
N MET A 99 -4.72 -26.07 -8.31
CA MET A 99 -4.56 -25.31 -7.07
C MET A 99 -3.57 -25.97 -6.10
N ALA A 100 -3.56 -27.31 -6.00
CA ALA A 100 -2.59 -28.05 -5.20
C ALA A 100 -1.15 -27.96 -5.76
N ARG A 101 -0.98 -27.91 -7.09
CA ARG A 101 0.33 -27.68 -7.73
C ARG A 101 0.83 -26.26 -7.49
N LEU A 102 0.00 -25.25 -7.71
CA LEU A 102 0.33 -23.83 -7.47
C LEU A 102 0.71 -23.60 -6.01
N LYS A 103 -0.05 -24.17 -5.07
CA LYS A 103 0.27 -24.09 -3.63
C LYS A 103 1.63 -24.74 -3.30
N LYS A 104 1.93 -25.91 -3.89
CA LYS A 104 3.23 -26.57 -3.72
C LYS A 104 4.39 -25.78 -4.35
N GLN A 105 4.16 -25.06 -5.46
CA GLN A 105 5.15 -24.14 -6.03
C GLN A 105 5.39 -22.96 -5.08
N LEU A 106 4.34 -22.33 -4.56
CA LEU A 106 4.43 -21.25 -3.58
C LEU A 106 5.21 -21.68 -2.32
N ASP A 107 4.89 -22.84 -1.74
CA ASP A 107 5.63 -23.41 -0.60
C ASP A 107 7.12 -23.60 -0.92
N SER A 108 7.46 -24.03 -2.14
CA SER A 108 8.84 -24.19 -2.60
C SER A 108 9.56 -22.85 -2.77
N THR A 109 8.91 -21.84 -3.35
CA THR A 109 9.46 -20.49 -3.49
C THR A 109 9.67 -19.82 -2.14
N MET A 110 8.74 -19.97 -1.19
CA MET A 110 8.91 -19.49 0.19
C MET A 110 10.09 -20.17 0.91
N GLN A 111 10.33 -21.47 0.68
CA GLN A 111 11.52 -22.15 1.21
C GLN A 111 12.82 -21.64 0.59
N GLN A 112 12.84 -21.38 -0.72
CA GLN A 112 13.99 -20.78 -1.41
C GLN A 112 14.28 -19.36 -0.91
N GLN A 113 13.26 -18.50 -0.80
CA GLN A 113 13.38 -17.15 -0.23
C GLN A 113 13.98 -17.21 1.18
N LYS A 114 13.46 -18.07 2.06
CA LYS A 114 13.97 -18.23 3.43
C LYS A 114 15.43 -18.73 3.46
N GLY A 115 15.84 -19.54 2.48
CA GLY A 115 17.24 -19.92 2.27
C GLY A 115 18.11 -18.72 1.93
N LEU A 116 17.72 -17.94 0.93
CA LEU A 116 18.42 -16.72 0.49
C LEU A 116 18.47 -15.65 1.59
N GLU A 117 17.42 -15.48 2.39
CA GLU A 117 17.42 -14.57 3.55
C GLU A 117 18.44 -15.00 4.62
N SER A 118 18.59 -16.30 4.85
CA SER A 118 19.60 -16.85 5.78
C SER A 118 21.03 -16.64 5.25
N GLU A 119 21.24 -16.87 3.96
CA GLU A 119 22.53 -16.63 3.30
C GLU A 119 22.90 -15.15 3.27
N ASN A 120 21.94 -14.26 2.97
CA ASN A 120 22.14 -12.81 3.00
C ASN A 120 22.45 -12.30 4.43
N GLN A 121 21.80 -12.84 5.46
CA GLN A 121 22.16 -12.54 6.86
C GLN A 121 23.60 -12.99 7.21
N GLN A 122 24.06 -14.15 6.70
CA GLN A 122 25.44 -14.61 6.89
C GLN A 122 26.44 -13.72 6.13
N LEU A 123 26.15 -13.36 4.88
CA LEU A 123 26.98 -12.46 4.08
C LEU A 123 27.07 -11.07 4.71
N GLN A 124 25.95 -10.52 5.18
CA GLN A 124 25.95 -9.21 5.86
C GLN A 124 26.74 -9.25 7.18
N MET A 125 26.67 -10.35 7.93
CA MET A 125 27.52 -10.54 9.12
C MET A 125 29.02 -10.60 8.73
N GLN A 126 29.38 -11.30 7.65
CA GLN A 126 30.76 -11.31 7.14
C GLN A 126 31.22 -9.91 6.71
N VAL A 127 30.39 -9.14 5.99
CA VAL A 127 30.69 -7.75 5.61
C VAL A 127 30.95 -6.89 6.85
N THR A 128 30.10 -6.94 7.88
CA THR A 128 30.32 -6.15 9.11
C THR A 128 31.59 -6.53 9.87
N ASN A 129 32.03 -7.80 9.79
CA ASN A 129 33.31 -8.24 10.36
C ASN A 129 34.49 -7.66 9.56
N TYR A 130 34.44 -7.70 8.22
CA TYR A 130 35.47 -7.10 7.37
C TYR A 130 35.52 -5.57 7.49
N GLU A 131 34.38 -4.89 7.62
CA GLU A 131 34.33 -3.44 7.91
C GLU A 131 35.00 -3.11 9.24
N ALA A 132 34.78 -3.91 10.29
CA ALA A 132 35.44 -3.75 11.59
C ALA A 132 36.95 -4.00 11.51
N GLU A 133 37.39 -5.02 10.77
CA GLU A 133 38.81 -5.34 10.57
C GLU A 133 39.54 -4.28 9.74
N VAL A 134 38.93 -3.79 8.65
CA VAL A 134 39.44 -2.67 7.85
C VAL A 134 39.51 -1.39 8.69
N LYS A 135 38.46 -1.06 9.46
CA LYS A 135 38.48 0.12 10.35
C LYS A 135 39.61 0.04 11.36
N LYS A 136 39.81 -1.12 11.99
CA LYS A 136 40.92 -1.34 12.91
C LYS A 136 42.28 -1.19 12.20
N SER A 137 42.44 -1.74 10.99
CA SER A 137 43.68 -1.56 10.21
C SER A 137 43.94 -0.10 9.83
N ILE A 138 42.90 0.73 9.66
CA ILE A 138 43.05 2.18 9.44
C ILE A 138 43.47 2.89 10.73
N GLU A 139 42.93 2.49 11.89
CA GLU A 139 43.33 3.00 13.20
C GLU A 139 44.80 2.62 13.52
N ASP A 140 45.18 1.35 13.34
CA ASP A 140 46.57 0.87 13.50
C ASP A 140 47.55 1.61 12.54
N MET A 141 47.13 1.91 11.30
CA MET A 141 47.93 2.70 10.34
C MET A 141 48.04 4.19 10.71
N ALA A 142 47.01 4.78 11.29
CA ALA A 142 47.03 6.17 11.75
C ALA A 142 47.99 6.35 12.94
N ASP A 143 48.01 5.41 13.89
CA ASP A 143 48.98 5.39 14.99
C ASP A 143 50.42 5.21 14.49
N LEU A 144 50.64 4.36 13.48
CA LEU A 144 51.94 4.22 12.82
C LEU A 144 52.39 5.51 12.12
N GLN A 145 51.49 6.22 11.43
CA GLN A 145 51.79 7.52 10.82
C GLN A 145 52.13 8.57 11.88
N ALA A 146 51.38 8.65 12.99
CA ALA A 146 51.65 9.58 14.08
C ALA A 146 53.02 9.31 14.76
N LEU A 147 53.43 8.04 14.86
CA LEU A 147 54.77 7.66 15.31
C LEU A 147 55.86 8.06 14.31
N LEU A 148 55.61 7.92 13.01
CA LEU A 148 56.53 8.33 11.94
C LEU A 148 56.71 9.85 11.87
N ASP A 149 55.62 10.61 11.94
CA ASP A 149 55.64 12.07 11.96
C ASP A 149 56.42 12.59 13.18
N LYS A 150 56.16 11.99 14.36
CA LYS A 150 56.92 12.30 15.58
C LYS A 150 58.42 11.97 15.44
N LYS A 151 58.78 10.85 14.81
CA LYS A 151 60.19 10.50 14.54
C LYS A 151 60.84 11.45 13.54
N THR A 152 60.09 11.92 12.56
CA THR A 152 60.54 12.94 11.60
C THR A 152 60.79 14.27 12.31
N GLN A 153 59.89 14.68 13.21
CA GLN A 153 60.05 15.88 14.05
C GLN A 153 61.25 15.78 15.02
N ASP A 154 61.39 14.65 15.73
CA ASP A 154 62.56 14.36 16.59
C ASP A 154 63.89 14.55 15.80
N ASN A 155 63.92 14.04 14.56
CA ASN A 155 65.08 14.14 13.67
C ASN A 155 65.33 15.57 13.16
N VAL A 156 64.29 16.33 12.83
CA VAL A 156 64.41 17.74 12.44
C VAL A 156 64.99 18.57 13.58
N GLU A 157 64.51 18.38 14.81
CA GLU A 157 65.08 19.03 15.99
C GLU A 157 66.56 18.65 16.23
N LEU A 158 66.92 17.38 16.04
CA LEU A 158 68.30 16.92 16.12
C LEU A 158 69.19 17.60 15.07
N ILE A 159 68.70 17.72 13.82
CA ILE A 159 69.40 18.42 12.74
C ILE A 159 69.56 19.92 13.07
N GLU A 160 68.57 20.58 13.66
CA GLU A 160 68.71 21.96 14.13
C GLU A 160 69.72 22.11 15.28
N LYS A 161 69.71 21.18 16.24
CA LYS A 161 70.67 21.14 17.36
C LYS A 161 72.11 20.93 16.85
N VAL A 162 72.31 20.07 15.85
CA VAL A 162 73.61 19.91 15.18
C VAL A 162 74.00 21.17 14.39
N LYS A 163 73.08 21.79 13.65
CA LYS A 163 73.31 23.06 12.92
C LYS A 163 73.58 24.24 13.85
N SER A 164 73.06 24.25 15.08
CA SER A 164 73.36 25.30 16.07
C SER A 164 74.72 25.06 16.74
N ALA A 165 75.08 23.81 17.03
CA ALA A 165 76.41 23.43 17.50
C ALA A 165 77.51 23.74 16.48
N GLY A 166 77.29 23.46 15.19
CA GLY A 166 78.21 23.85 14.10
C GLY A 166 78.46 25.36 14.09
N ARG A 167 77.39 26.17 14.07
CA ARG A 167 77.47 27.64 14.12
C ARG A 167 78.07 28.22 15.42
N LEU A 168 78.30 27.40 16.45
CA LEU A 168 79.08 27.77 17.64
C LEU A 168 80.55 27.34 17.51
N ALA A 169 80.82 26.18 16.90
CA ALA A 169 82.16 25.75 16.56
C ALA A 169 82.82 26.71 15.56
N ASP A 170 82.11 27.12 14.50
CA ASP A 170 82.57 28.09 13.49
C ASP A 170 83.03 29.39 14.18
N LYS A 171 82.18 29.97 15.04
CA LYS A 171 82.49 31.18 15.82
C LYS A 171 83.68 31.01 16.77
N SER A 172 83.89 29.81 17.29
CA SER A 172 85.07 29.52 18.13
C SER A 172 86.35 29.39 17.30
N ALA A 173 86.24 28.93 16.05
CA ALA A 173 87.34 28.92 15.09
C ALA A 173 87.68 30.35 14.61
N ASP A 174 86.68 31.18 14.34
CA ASP A 174 86.86 32.61 14.03
C ASP A 174 87.59 33.33 15.18
N GLN A 175 87.16 33.11 16.42
CA GLN A 175 87.81 33.68 17.62
C GLN A 175 89.24 33.14 17.82
N LEU A 176 89.49 31.86 17.54
CA LEU A 176 90.85 31.31 17.54
C LEU A 176 91.72 31.91 16.43
N MET A 177 91.16 32.22 15.27
CA MET A 177 91.87 32.87 14.16
C MET A 177 92.19 34.33 14.48
N GLU A 178 91.26 35.09 15.07
CA GLU A 178 91.52 36.43 15.59
C GLU A 178 92.61 36.41 16.68
N LEU A 179 92.56 35.46 17.61
CA LEU A 179 93.57 35.30 18.67
C LEU A 179 94.93 34.88 18.11
N GLN A 180 94.99 33.99 17.12
CA GLN A 180 96.25 33.61 16.45
C GLN A 180 96.84 34.82 15.72
N GLN A 181 96.04 35.56 14.95
CA GLN A 181 96.49 36.78 14.27
C GLN A 181 96.95 37.86 15.27
N ARG A 182 96.33 37.92 16.47
CA ARG A 182 96.77 38.76 17.59
C ARG A 182 98.13 38.31 18.16
N VAL A 183 98.36 37.00 18.30
CA VAL A 183 99.63 36.41 18.75
C VAL A 183 100.73 36.64 17.71
N ASP A 184 100.45 36.45 16.42
CA ASP A 184 101.42 36.69 15.34
C ASP A 184 101.83 38.17 15.28
N GLN A 185 100.87 39.08 15.42
CA GLN A 185 101.12 40.52 15.50
C GLN A 185 101.96 40.89 16.73
N LEU A 186 101.65 40.35 17.91
CA LEU A 186 102.44 40.57 19.13
C LEU A 186 103.85 39.95 19.04
N THR A 187 103.99 38.82 18.36
CA THR A 187 105.29 38.16 18.11
C THR A 187 106.15 38.99 17.17
N LYS A 188 105.54 39.58 16.14
CA LYS A 188 106.20 40.54 15.24
C LYS A 188 106.63 41.81 15.98
N GLU A 189 105.76 42.40 16.80
CA GLU A 189 106.09 43.55 17.65
C GLU A 189 107.21 43.23 18.65
N LEU A 190 107.28 41.99 19.17
CA LEU A 190 108.38 41.52 20.01
C LEU A 190 109.69 41.42 19.23
N GLU A 191 109.66 40.93 17.99
CA GLU A 191 110.86 40.79 17.14
C GLU A 191 111.39 42.16 16.70
N ASP A 192 110.49 43.08 16.32
CA ASP A 192 110.84 44.48 16.05
C ASP A 192 111.43 45.15 17.32
N ALA A 193 110.87 44.87 18.51
CA ALA A 193 111.39 45.36 19.78
C ALA A 193 112.78 44.76 20.15
N LYS A 194 113.08 43.51 19.76
CA LYS A 194 114.45 42.95 19.87
C LYS A 194 115.41 43.71 18.96
N GLN A 195 115.07 43.90 17.68
CA GLN A 195 115.91 44.65 16.75
C GLN A 195 116.18 46.09 17.21
N VAL A 196 115.21 46.74 17.86
CA VAL A 196 115.37 48.07 18.46
C VAL A 196 116.25 48.04 19.73
N LYS A 197 116.29 46.93 20.47
CA LYS A 197 117.20 46.73 21.62
C LYS A 197 118.64 46.45 21.21
N GLU A 198 118.88 45.63 20.18
CA GLU A 198 120.24 45.31 19.72
C GLU A 198 120.94 46.51 19.05
N LYS A 199 120.19 47.41 18.39
CA LYS A 199 120.69 48.62 17.70
C LYS A 199 121.24 49.73 18.62
N LYS A 200 121.72 49.41 19.84
CA LYS A 200 122.42 50.35 20.74
C LYS A 200 123.73 49.84 21.36
N THR A 201 124.26 48.69 20.93
CA THR A 201 125.62 48.25 21.30
C THR A 201 126.33 47.56 20.14
N SER A 202 127.60 47.93 19.94
CA SER A 202 128.59 47.31 19.03
C SER A 202 128.49 47.71 17.55
N GLU A 203 129.66 47.98 16.97
CA GLU A 203 129.92 48.13 15.53
C GLU A 203 130.73 46.93 15.00
N SER A 204 130.85 46.82 13.67
CA SER A 204 131.87 46.04 12.92
C SER A 204 131.57 44.57 12.51
N SER A 205 132.12 44.20 11.34
CA SER A 205 132.29 42.87 10.71
C SER A 205 131.02 42.00 10.44
N THR A 206 130.56 41.61 9.24
CA THR A 206 131.08 41.22 7.89
C THR A 206 131.16 39.70 7.64
N SER A 207 130.82 39.27 6.40
CA SER A 207 130.92 37.91 5.80
C SER A 207 129.79 36.89 6.16
N SER A 208 129.31 35.97 5.28
CA SER A 208 129.57 35.74 3.84
C SER A 208 128.46 34.99 3.06
N MET A 209 128.11 35.53 1.88
CA MET A 209 127.91 34.88 0.55
C MET A 209 127.08 33.59 0.31
N GLY A 210 126.22 33.64 -0.73
CA GLY A 210 125.70 32.51 -1.52
C GLY A 210 124.37 32.85 -2.22
N LYS A 211 124.28 33.48 -3.42
CA LYS A 211 124.68 33.10 -4.81
C LYS A 211 123.84 31.96 -5.41
N HIS A 212 123.39 31.97 -6.67
CA HIS A 212 123.26 32.99 -7.76
C HIS A 212 121.77 32.90 -8.29
N SER A 213 121.24 33.55 -9.34
CA SER A 213 121.71 34.30 -10.53
C SER A 213 120.75 35.49 -10.78
N ASP A 214 120.91 36.48 -11.68
CA ASP A 214 121.74 36.73 -12.88
C ASP A 214 121.24 36.14 -14.23
N ASP A 215 120.58 36.99 -15.05
CA ASP A 215 120.67 36.98 -16.52
C ASP A 215 120.37 38.37 -17.10
N GLU A 216 121.36 39.02 -17.74
CA GLU A 216 121.24 39.63 -19.09
C GLU A 216 122.53 40.41 -19.52
N PHE A 217 122.80 40.42 -20.83
CA PHE A 217 123.68 41.34 -21.59
C PHE A 217 125.21 41.41 -21.34
N ILE A 218 125.89 40.40 -21.87
CA ILE A 218 126.88 40.50 -22.98
C ILE A 218 127.62 41.87 -23.17
N VAL A 219 128.95 41.86 -22.95
CA VAL A 219 129.96 42.42 -23.89
C VAL A 219 131.21 41.52 -23.87
N VAL A 220 131.79 41.20 -25.03
CA VAL A 220 133.05 40.44 -25.16
C VAL A 220 134.06 41.25 -25.99
N ARG A 221 135.30 41.37 -25.48
CA ARG A 221 136.61 41.66 -26.15
C ARG A 221 137.60 42.24 -25.11
N ASP A 222 138.92 42.11 -25.21
CA ASP A 222 139.88 41.47 -26.14
C ASP A 222 140.93 40.70 -25.28
N GLY A 223 141.81 39.84 -25.78
CA GLY A 223 142.06 39.33 -27.14
C GLY A 223 143.42 38.62 -27.23
N ASP A 224 143.66 37.86 -28.30
CA ASP A 224 144.97 37.22 -28.57
C ASP A 224 146.05 38.24 -28.96
N ALA A 225 147.27 38.04 -28.49
CA ALA A 225 148.45 38.83 -28.88
C ALA A 225 149.62 37.91 -29.26
N ASN A 226 149.76 37.63 -30.57
CA ASN A 226 150.79 36.76 -31.13
C ASN A 226 151.70 37.55 -32.08
N SER A 227 152.95 37.81 -31.68
CA SER A 227 153.97 38.49 -32.51
C SER A 227 155.37 38.04 -32.13
N SER A 228 156.26 37.84 -33.11
CA SER A 228 157.48 37.04 -32.95
C SER A 228 158.78 37.70 -33.45
N GLY A 229 159.87 37.38 -32.75
CA GLY A 229 161.28 37.53 -33.20
C GLY A 229 161.99 38.84 -32.82
N PRO A 230 163.30 38.98 -33.14
CA PRO A 230 164.24 37.91 -33.53
C PRO A 230 165.69 37.99 -32.96
N ALA A 231 166.30 36.80 -32.81
CA ALA A 231 167.73 36.47 -32.97
C ALA A 231 168.81 36.89 -31.93
N THR A 232 169.80 35.98 -31.79
CA THR A 232 171.10 36.06 -31.06
C THR A 232 171.05 35.74 -29.54
N PRO A 233 172.11 35.13 -28.95
CA PRO A 233 172.02 33.72 -28.55
C PRO A 233 171.89 33.44 -27.03
N PRO A 234 171.39 32.25 -26.65
CA PRO A 234 170.96 31.96 -25.28
C PRO A 234 172.06 31.40 -24.36
N THR A 235 171.86 31.57 -23.05
CA THR A 235 172.61 30.90 -21.97
C THR A 235 171.74 29.90 -21.21
N LYS A 236 172.39 29.05 -20.39
CA LYS A 236 171.95 27.73 -19.89
C LYS A 236 170.65 27.67 -19.04
N GLU A 237 169.95 28.78 -18.82
CA GLU A 237 168.78 28.86 -17.93
C GLU A 237 167.45 28.61 -18.63
N GLU A 238 167.25 29.16 -19.84
CA GLU A 238 165.99 29.13 -20.62
C GLU A 238 165.43 27.72 -20.91
N LEU A 239 166.28 26.69 -20.83
CA LEU A 239 165.87 25.30 -21.02
C LEU A 239 165.09 24.71 -19.84
N LYS A 240 165.16 25.32 -18.65
CA LYS A 240 164.34 24.90 -17.50
C LYS A 240 162.92 25.44 -17.59
N ASP A 241 162.78 26.72 -17.88
CA ASP A 241 161.46 27.39 -17.88
C ASP A 241 160.52 26.80 -18.94
N LYS A 242 161.06 26.37 -20.09
CA LYS A 242 160.29 25.65 -21.11
C LYS A 242 159.79 24.27 -20.69
N ILE A 243 160.45 23.59 -19.73
CA ILE A 243 159.94 22.33 -19.18
C ILE A 243 158.77 22.64 -18.24
N VAL A 244 158.94 23.60 -17.32
CA VAL A 244 157.89 24.03 -16.38
C VAL A 244 156.64 24.54 -17.11
N GLN A 245 156.80 25.29 -18.20
CA GLN A 245 155.67 25.73 -19.03
C GLN A 245 154.90 24.56 -19.66
N LEU A 246 155.58 23.48 -20.08
CA LEU A 246 154.92 22.30 -20.65
C LEU A 246 154.23 21.46 -19.56
N GLU A 247 154.84 21.32 -18.37
CA GLU A 247 154.24 20.63 -17.23
C GLU A 247 152.97 21.34 -16.72
N ASN A 248 153.01 22.67 -16.66
CA ASN A 248 151.82 23.48 -16.36
C ASN A 248 150.74 23.30 -17.44
N ARG A 249 151.11 23.34 -18.73
CA ARG A 249 150.14 23.21 -19.83
C ARG A 249 149.46 21.83 -19.90
N VAL A 250 150.17 20.76 -19.54
CA VAL A 250 149.58 19.42 -19.38
C VAL A 250 148.64 19.38 -18.17
N SER A 251 148.98 20.06 -17.08
CA SER A 251 148.14 20.14 -15.87
C SER A 251 146.82 20.89 -16.14
N GLU A 252 146.88 22.02 -16.85
CA GLU A 252 145.71 22.77 -17.32
C GLU A 252 144.77 21.90 -18.16
N LEU A 253 145.29 21.24 -19.20
CA LEU A 253 144.50 20.39 -20.10
C LEU A 253 143.92 19.16 -19.37
N THR A 254 144.57 18.67 -18.31
CA THR A 254 144.04 17.57 -17.48
C THR A 254 142.85 18.03 -16.63
N LEU A 255 142.92 19.24 -16.05
CA LEU A 255 141.82 19.87 -15.31
C LEU A 255 140.64 20.22 -16.23
N GLU A 256 140.92 20.74 -17.43
CA GLU A 256 139.89 21.10 -18.42
C GLU A 256 139.10 19.86 -18.88
N ASN A 257 139.79 18.77 -19.23
CA ASN A 257 139.14 17.49 -19.55
C ASN A 257 138.31 16.93 -18.38
N GLY A 258 138.80 17.06 -17.14
CA GLY A 258 138.04 16.69 -15.93
C GLY A 258 136.76 17.51 -15.75
N SER A 259 136.81 18.82 -16.00
CA SER A 259 135.64 19.70 -15.96
C SER A 259 134.63 19.39 -17.07
N LEU A 260 135.11 19.04 -18.27
CA LEU A 260 134.25 18.69 -19.40
C LEU A 260 133.49 17.37 -19.14
N ALA A 261 134.17 16.37 -18.55
CA ALA A 261 133.56 15.09 -18.19
C ALA A 261 132.41 15.24 -17.17
N LEU A 262 132.61 16.08 -16.14
CA LEU A 262 131.55 16.39 -15.17
C LEU A 262 130.33 17.05 -15.85
N LYS A 263 130.53 18.08 -16.67
CA LYS A 263 129.44 18.77 -17.37
C LYS A 263 128.64 17.85 -18.31
N LEU A 264 129.31 16.86 -18.92
CA LEU A 264 128.63 15.83 -19.72
C LEU A 264 127.80 14.89 -18.85
N GLN A 265 128.33 14.47 -17.69
CA GLN A 265 127.59 13.66 -16.72
C GLN A 265 126.36 14.39 -16.16
N ASP A 266 126.48 15.68 -15.83
CA ASP A 266 125.38 16.51 -15.35
C ASP A 266 124.28 16.64 -16.42
N SER A 267 124.64 16.90 -17.68
CA SER A 267 123.68 16.97 -18.80
C SER A 267 123.03 15.62 -19.15
N GLU A 268 123.68 14.50 -18.83
CA GLU A 268 123.10 13.15 -18.95
C GLU A 268 122.06 12.92 -17.82
N MET A 269 122.37 13.34 -16.59
CA MET A 269 121.47 13.28 -15.43
C MET A 269 120.21 14.14 -15.63
N GLU A 270 120.35 15.38 -16.10
CA GLU A 270 119.22 16.28 -16.38
C GLU A 270 118.23 15.67 -17.39
N LYS A 271 118.73 15.03 -18.45
CA LYS A 271 117.89 14.33 -19.44
C LYS A 271 117.15 13.14 -18.83
N GLN A 272 117.81 12.37 -17.96
CA GLN A 272 117.17 11.24 -17.28
C GLN A 272 116.08 11.69 -16.30
N LEU A 273 116.30 12.80 -15.57
CA LEU A 273 115.28 13.44 -14.73
C LEU A 273 114.09 13.94 -15.56
N ALA A 274 114.34 14.68 -16.64
CA ALA A 274 113.28 15.18 -17.52
C ALA A 274 112.45 14.04 -18.17
N LEU A 275 113.10 12.95 -18.60
CA LEU A 275 112.44 11.76 -19.13
C LEU A 275 111.65 10.98 -18.06
N THR A 276 111.99 11.13 -16.79
CA THR A 276 111.26 10.50 -15.67
C THR A 276 110.00 11.30 -15.36
N VAL A 277 110.11 12.62 -15.17
CA VAL A 277 108.95 13.52 -14.96
C VAL A 277 107.95 13.45 -16.12
N MET A 278 108.43 13.41 -17.36
CA MET A 278 107.53 13.26 -18.53
C MET A 278 106.83 11.90 -18.59
N ARG A 279 107.43 10.84 -18.02
CA ARG A 279 106.79 9.52 -17.91
C ARG A 279 105.72 9.52 -16.81
N GLU A 280 106.01 10.13 -15.67
CA GLU A 280 105.10 10.27 -14.53
C GLU A 280 103.86 11.09 -14.93
N ASN A 281 104.04 12.26 -15.57
CA ASN A 281 102.94 13.08 -16.09
C ASN A 281 102.05 12.32 -17.10
N VAL A 282 102.65 11.51 -17.99
CA VAL A 282 101.89 10.68 -18.94
C VAL A 282 101.17 9.52 -18.25
N GLN A 283 101.67 9.04 -17.12
CA GLN A 283 101.02 8.01 -16.31
C GLN A 283 99.84 8.58 -15.51
N GLU A 284 100.00 9.75 -14.88
CA GLU A 284 98.91 10.47 -14.18
C GLU A 284 97.76 10.83 -15.14
N LEU A 285 98.09 11.32 -16.34
CA LEU A 285 97.06 11.62 -17.36
C LEU A 285 96.30 10.37 -17.80
N ARG A 286 96.92 9.18 -17.79
CA ARG A 286 96.25 7.91 -18.12
C ARG A 286 95.33 7.45 -16.99
N THR A 287 95.81 7.41 -15.75
CA THR A 287 94.96 7.02 -14.61
C THR A 287 93.76 7.95 -14.48
N ARG A 288 93.96 9.26 -14.70
CA ARG A 288 92.88 10.25 -14.68
C ARG A 288 91.87 10.07 -15.82
N CYS A 289 92.28 9.61 -17.00
CA CYS A 289 91.36 9.24 -18.08
C CYS A 289 90.58 7.96 -17.71
N GLU A 290 91.25 6.95 -17.16
CA GLU A 290 90.64 5.69 -16.70
C GLU A 290 89.63 5.92 -15.57
N GLU A 291 89.91 6.86 -14.66
CA GLU A 291 88.98 7.36 -13.64
C GLU A 291 87.75 8.06 -14.26
N THR A 292 87.93 8.89 -15.29
CA THR A 292 86.78 9.52 -15.98
C THR A 292 85.95 8.52 -16.78
N ASP A 293 86.56 7.52 -17.43
CA ASP A 293 85.88 6.48 -18.19
C ASP A 293 85.13 5.49 -17.29
N THR A 294 85.59 5.27 -16.06
CA THR A 294 84.87 4.46 -15.06
C THR A 294 83.70 5.24 -14.45
N ALA A 295 83.89 6.53 -14.10
CA ALA A 295 82.80 7.40 -13.66
C ALA A 295 81.70 7.54 -14.74
N LEU A 296 82.06 7.64 -16.02
CA LEU A 296 81.11 7.72 -17.14
C LEU A 296 80.36 6.41 -17.43
N LYS A 297 80.82 5.25 -16.91
CA LYS A 297 80.07 3.99 -16.97
C LYS A 297 79.05 3.90 -15.84
N LEU A 298 79.48 4.16 -14.60
CA LEU A 298 78.59 4.18 -13.43
C LEU A 298 77.43 5.17 -13.64
N ALA A 299 77.70 6.38 -14.15
CA ALA A 299 76.67 7.37 -14.46
C ALA A 299 75.75 7.00 -15.64
N ARG A 300 76.03 5.93 -16.39
CA ARG A 300 75.09 5.34 -17.39
C ARG A 300 74.31 4.20 -16.79
N GLU A 301 74.95 3.33 -16.02
CA GLU A 301 74.32 2.24 -15.28
C GLU A 301 73.25 2.80 -14.32
N GLU A 302 73.55 3.88 -13.58
CA GLU A 302 72.58 4.64 -12.76
C GLU A 302 71.44 5.27 -13.58
N LEU A 303 71.68 5.65 -14.84
CA LEU A 303 70.67 6.26 -15.72
C LEU A 303 69.72 5.19 -16.30
N GLU A 304 70.25 4.02 -16.64
CA GLU A 304 69.47 2.87 -17.10
C GLU A 304 68.61 2.31 -15.96
N GLU A 305 69.15 2.18 -14.74
CA GLU A 305 68.38 1.81 -13.53
C GLU A 305 67.26 2.83 -13.24
N GLN A 306 67.52 4.14 -13.39
CA GLN A 306 66.47 5.16 -13.25
C GLN A 306 65.38 5.08 -14.33
N GLN A 307 65.72 4.65 -15.55
CA GLN A 307 64.72 4.47 -16.62
C GLN A 307 63.83 3.24 -16.36
N GLU A 308 64.41 2.10 -15.97
CA GLU A 308 63.66 0.88 -15.64
C GLU A 308 62.71 1.10 -14.45
N ASN A 309 63.18 1.75 -13.39
CA ASN A 309 62.34 2.15 -12.25
C ASN A 309 61.18 3.07 -12.67
N LEU A 310 61.42 4.01 -13.59
CA LEU A 310 60.41 4.96 -14.07
C LEU A 310 59.37 4.27 -14.98
N GLU A 311 59.74 3.24 -15.74
CA GLU A 311 58.78 2.40 -16.47
C GLU A 311 57.96 1.50 -15.53
N SER A 312 58.58 0.87 -14.53
CA SER A 312 57.82 0.10 -13.51
C SER A 312 56.83 0.98 -12.73
N LEU A 313 57.16 2.25 -12.48
CA LEU A 313 56.24 3.22 -11.87
C LEU A 313 55.09 3.64 -12.81
N LYS A 314 55.32 3.75 -14.13
CA LYS A 314 54.25 3.99 -15.11
C LYS A 314 53.28 2.80 -15.20
N GLU A 315 53.81 1.58 -15.20
CA GLU A 315 53.01 0.35 -15.25
C GLU A 315 52.08 0.25 -14.03
N LYS A 316 52.64 0.39 -12.81
CA LYS A 316 51.86 0.42 -11.55
C LYS A 316 50.84 1.57 -11.51
N ALA A 317 51.15 2.72 -12.11
CA ALA A 317 50.20 3.82 -12.23
C ALA A 317 49.05 3.50 -13.19
N ALA A 318 49.29 2.77 -14.28
CA ALA A 318 48.25 2.30 -15.19
C ALA A 318 47.36 1.22 -14.53
N GLU A 319 47.96 0.26 -13.82
CA GLU A 319 47.22 -0.72 -13.01
C GLU A 319 46.31 -0.05 -11.96
N ALA A 320 46.84 0.96 -11.25
CA ALA A 320 46.06 1.72 -10.27
C ALA A 320 44.86 2.47 -10.90
N VAL A 321 45.02 3.03 -12.10
CA VAL A 321 43.92 3.68 -12.84
C VAL A 321 42.86 2.65 -13.27
N ILE A 322 43.26 1.46 -13.72
CA ILE A 322 42.34 0.37 -14.08
C ILE A 322 41.57 -0.11 -12.84
N ALA A 323 42.25 -0.33 -11.72
CA ALA A 323 41.62 -0.69 -10.45
C ALA A 323 40.64 0.40 -9.95
N GLN A 324 40.99 1.69 -10.12
CA GLN A 324 40.11 2.80 -9.76
C GLN A 324 38.86 2.87 -10.67
N GLN A 325 38.98 2.54 -11.95
CA GLN A 325 37.83 2.44 -12.86
C GLN A 325 36.92 1.25 -12.51
N GLN A 326 37.51 0.10 -12.17
CA GLN A 326 36.74 -1.09 -11.72
C GLN A 326 36.01 -0.82 -10.40
N LEU A 327 36.66 -0.18 -9.42
CA LEU A 327 36.01 0.25 -8.18
C LEU A 327 34.87 1.24 -8.42
N LYS A 328 34.99 2.15 -9.40
CA LYS A 328 33.91 3.07 -9.78
C LYS A 328 32.72 2.35 -10.40
N ALA A 329 32.97 1.38 -11.29
CA ALA A 329 31.90 0.56 -11.88
C ALA A 329 31.17 -0.28 -10.80
N LEU A 330 31.92 -0.90 -9.88
CA LEU A 330 31.34 -1.65 -8.75
C LEU A 330 30.54 -0.74 -7.80
N ALA A 331 30.97 0.51 -7.59
CA ALA A 331 30.20 1.48 -6.80
C ALA A 331 28.90 1.93 -7.52
N GLU A 332 28.93 2.04 -8.85
CA GLU A 332 27.74 2.35 -9.66
C GLU A 332 26.73 1.19 -9.68
N GLU A 333 27.19 -0.07 -9.77
CA GLU A 333 26.30 -1.24 -9.64
C GLU A 333 25.79 -1.42 -8.22
N LYS A 334 26.63 -1.21 -7.20
CA LYS A 334 26.18 -1.18 -5.80
C LYS A 334 25.06 -0.15 -5.60
N GLY A 335 25.19 1.05 -6.19
CA GLY A 335 24.16 2.09 -6.15
C GLY A 335 22.84 1.65 -6.78
N LYS A 336 22.87 0.96 -7.93
CA LYS A 336 21.66 0.37 -8.55
C LYS A 336 21.01 -0.66 -7.64
N ILE A 337 21.80 -1.60 -7.11
CA ILE A 337 21.32 -2.66 -6.21
C ILE A 337 20.73 -2.06 -4.92
N GLU A 338 21.33 -1.00 -4.36
CA GLU A 338 20.77 -0.27 -3.22
C GLU A 338 19.42 0.39 -3.57
N THR A 339 19.25 0.96 -4.78
CA THR A 339 17.95 1.49 -5.23
C THR A 339 16.91 0.41 -5.54
N GLU A 340 17.30 -0.74 -6.09
CA GLU A 340 16.41 -1.88 -6.34
C GLU A 340 15.94 -2.51 -5.02
N ILE A 341 16.83 -2.65 -4.03
CA ILE A 341 16.48 -3.08 -2.66
C ILE A 341 15.54 -2.06 -1.99
N LEU A 342 15.74 -0.75 -2.20
CA LEU A 342 14.82 0.28 -1.69
C LEU A 342 13.42 0.12 -2.30
N ASN A 343 13.33 0.02 -3.63
CA ASN A 343 12.05 -0.16 -4.35
C ASN A 343 11.36 -1.48 -3.97
N MET A 344 12.10 -2.59 -3.86
CA MET A 344 11.55 -3.87 -3.40
C MET A 344 11.03 -3.78 -1.96
N LYS A 345 11.71 -3.05 -1.08
CA LYS A 345 11.27 -2.83 0.31
C LYS A 345 10.03 -1.94 0.37
N GLU A 346 9.94 -0.90 -0.46
CA GLU A 346 8.75 -0.05 -0.57
C GLU A 346 7.55 -0.84 -1.13
N ASN A 347 7.76 -1.65 -2.16
CA ASN A 347 6.72 -2.57 -2.67
C ASN A 347 6.28 -3.59 -1.61
N LEU A 348 7.20 -4.16 -0.84
CA LEU A 348 6.86 -5.09 0.27
C LEU A 348 6.09 -4.38 1.40
N GLN A 349 6.45 -3.13 1.71
CA GLN A 349 5.75 -2.28 2.67
C GLN A 349 4.31 -1.99 2.19
N ASN A 350 4.14 -1.68 0.90
CA ASN A 350 2.83 -1.44 0.28
C ASN A 350 1.96 -2.69 0.28
N VAL A 351 2.51 -3.87 -0.06
CA VAL A 351 1.81 -5.16 0.03
C VAL A 351 1.38 -5.46 1.47
N LEU A 352 2.26 -5.25 2.46
CA LEU A 352 1.95 -5.41 3.89
C LEU A 352 0.94 -4.39 4.43
N GLU A 353 0.70 -3.27 3.75
CA GLU A 353 -0.38 -2.36 4.10
C GLU A 353 -1.70 -2.75 3.41
N LEU A 354 -1.64 -3.19 2.15
CA LEU A 354 -2.81 -3.74 1.43
C LEU A 354 -3.35 -4.98 2.14
N GLU A 355 -2.49 -5.90 2.60
CA GLU A 355 -2.87 -7.09 3.38
C GLU A 355 -3.57 -6.70 4.69
N LYS A 356 -3.06 -5.68 5.41
CA LYS A 356 -3.74 -5.16 6.61
C LYS A 356 -5.09 -4.53 6.30
N ARG A 357 -5.19 -3.75 5.22
CA ARG A 357 -6.46 -3.14 4.77
C ARG A 357 -7.47 -4.21 4.38
N LEU A 358 -7.04 -5.30 3.73
CA LEU A 358 -7.87 -6.47 3.43
C LEU A 358 -8.38 -7.11 4.74
N LEU A 359 -7.49 -7.41 5.69
CA LEU A 359 -7.83 -8.05 6.96
C LEU A 359 -8.79 -7.20 7.81
N PHE A 360 -8.63 -5.87 7.81
CA PHE A 360 -9.63 -4.95 8.37
C PHE A 360 -10.97 -5.05 7.63
N SER A 361 -10.99 -4.97 6.30
CA SER A 361 -12.22 -5.10 5.50
C SER A 361 -12.91 -6.46 5.66
N GLU A 362 -12.19 -7.53 5.94
CA GLU A 362 -12.75 -8.85 6.25
C GLU A 362 -13.39 -8.86 7.64
N SER A 363 -12.78 -8.23 8.65
CA SER A 363 -13.37 -8.07 9.98
C SER A 363 -14.61 -7.15 9.99
N GLU A 364 -14.63 -6.11 9.14
CA GLU A 364 -15.80 -5.26 8.89
C GLU A 364 -16.90 -6.04 8.17
N LYS A 365 -16.56 -6.90 7.20
CA LYS A 365 -17.51 -7.79 6.54
C LYS A 365 -18.10 -8.82 7.51
N GLU A 366 -17.31 -9.43 8.39
CA GLU A 366 -17.80 -10.38 9.40
C GLU A 366 -18.74 -9.70 10.41
N THR A 367 -18.38 -8.52 10.91
CA THR A 367 -19.23 -7.75 11.83
C THR A 367 -20.53 -7.28 11.17
N LEU A 368 -20.49 -6.77 9.93
CA LEU A 368 -21.68 -6.46 9.15
C LEU A 368 -22.55 -7.70 8.86
N GLN A 369 -21.95 -8.88 8.66
CA GLN A 369 -22.70 -10.13 8.46
C GLN A 369 -23.39 -10.61 9.76
N ILE A 370 -22.76 -10.39 10.93
CA ILE A 370 -23.37 -10.60 12.25
C ILE A 370 -24.53 -9.61 12.48
N GLU A 371 -24.39 -8.35 12.08
CA GLU A 371 -25.48 -7.38 12.16
C GLU A 371 -26.63 -7.69 11.20
N LEU A 372 -26.34 -8.12 9.97
CA LEU A 372 -27.36 -8.60 9.02
C LEU A 372 -28.15 -9.79 9.57
N GLN A 373 -27.48 -10.75 10.24
CA GLN A 373 -28.16 -11.85 10.92
C GLN A 373 -29.05 -11.37 12.07
N ARG A 374 -28.61 -10.39 12.86
CA ARG A 374 -29.44 -9.78 13.92
C ARG A 374 -30.67 -9.08 13.33
N VAL A 375 -30.51 -8.33 12.24
CA VAL A 375 -31.60 -7.64 11.54
C VAL A 375 -32.62 -8.66 10.97
N ARG A 376 -32.17 -9.74 10.34
CA ARG A 376 -33.04 -10.83 9.88
C ARG A 376 -33.82 -11.47 11.03
N ALA A 377 -33.16 -11.82 12.13
CA ALA A 377 -33.82 -12.37 13.31
C ALA A 377 -34.83 -11.38 13.97
N THR A 378 -34.60 -10.07 13.87
CA THR A 378 -35.62 -9.07 14.28
C THR A 378 -36.78 -8.97 13.27
N GLN A 379 -36.51 -9.10 11.97
CA GLN A 379 -37.55 -9.05 10.94
C GLN A 379 -38.47 -10.28 10.99
N GLU A 380 -37.91 -11.49 11.15
CA GLU A 380 -38.67 -12.73 11.41
C GLU A 380 -39.57 -12.59 12.65
N ARG A 381 -39.06 -11.95 13.71
CA ARG A 381 -39.83 -11.66 14.92
C ARG A 381 -40.93 -10.61 14.70
N ILE A 382 -40.72 -9.65 13.80
CA ILE A 382 -41.73 -8.67 13.40
C ILE A 382 -42.85 -9.36 12.61
N THR A 383 -42.53 -10.17 11.59
CA THR A 383 -43.54 -10.88 10.80
C THR A 383 -44.31 -11.92 11.62
N GLU A 384 -43.67 -12.56 12.60
CA GLU A 384 -44.36 -13.36 13.63
C GLU A 384 -45.39 -12.56 14.42
N LEU A 385 -45.06 -11.33 14.82
CA LEU A 385 -45.94 -10.45 15.59
C LEU A 385 -47.06 -9.87 14.73
N GLU A 386 -46.77 -9.48 13.49
CA GLU A 386 -47.77 -9.05 12.49
C GLU A 386 -48.77 -10.16 12.21
N SER A 387 -48.30 -11.40 12.01
CA SER A 387 -49.16 -12.58 11.87
C SER A 387 -50.04 -12.81 13.11
N LYS A 388 -49.49 -12.67 14.32
CA LYS A 388 -50.27 -12.77 15.57
C LYS A 388 -51.31 -11.66 15.71
N VAL A 389 -50.96 -10.42 15.33
CA VAL A 389 -51.90 -9.28 15.32
C VAL A 389 -53.01 -9.50 14.28
N GLN A 390 -52.69 -9.97 13.08
CA GLN A 390 -53.68 -10.24 12.04
C GLN A 390 -54.65 -11.35 12.45
N ASN A 391 -54.15 -12.44 13.06
CA ASN A 391 -54.99 -13.50 13.63
C ASN A 391 -55.91 -12.96 14.74
N LEU A 392 -55.40 -12.12 15.66
CA LEU A 392 -56.21 -11.47 16.70
C LEU A 392 -57.26 -10.50 16.12
N ILE A 393 -56.97 -9.80 15.01
CA ILE A 393 -57.93 -8.95 14.31
C ILE A 393 -59.08 -9.80 13.73
N VAL A 394 -58.76 -10.92 13.08
CA VAL A 394 -59.78 -11.85 12.54
C VAL A 394 -60.61 -12.47 13.67
N GLU A 395 -59.98 -12.88 14.77
CA GLU A 395 -60.70 -13.36 15.97
C GLU A 395 -61.63 -12.29 16.55
N ASN A 396 -61.19 -11.03 16.64
CA ASN A 396 -62.02 -9.93 17.14
C ASN A 396 -63.19 -9.60 16.20
N GLN A 397 -62.98 -9.68 14.88
CA GLN A 397 -64.04 -9.55 13.88
C GLN A 397 -65.06 -10.70 13.99
N GLN A 398 -64.62 -11.94 14.17
CA GLN A 398 -65.52 -13.08 14.37
C GLN A 398 -66.31 -12.96 15.67
N LEU A 399 -65.69 -12.50 16.76
CA LEU A 399 -66.38 -12.23 18.03
C LEU A 399 -67.40 -11.10 17.90
N ARG A 400 -67.12 -10.06 17.11
CA ARG A 400 -68.10 -9.01 16.79
C ARG A 400 -69.28 -9.55 15.98
N LEU A 401 -69.04 -10.28 14.91
CA LEU A 401 -70.10 -10.89 14.10
C LEU A 401 -70.97 -11.86 14.91
N ASN A 402 -70.38 -12.62 15.83
CA ASN A 402 -71.11 -13.47 16.75
C ASN A 402 -71.99 -12.65 17.71
N ALA A 403 -71.46 -11.57 18.29
CA ALA A 403 -72.21 -10.69 19.19
C ALA A 403 -73.34 -9.93 18.46
N GLU A 404 -73.10 -9.48 17.21
CA GLU A 404 -74.10 -8.87 16.34
C GLU A 404 -75.24 -9.87 16.07
N ALA A 405 -74.92 -11.11 15.66
CA ALA A 405 -75.90 -12.18 15.46
C ALA A 405 -76.68 -12.55 16.75
N GLU A 406 -76.03 -12.54 17.91
CA GLU A 406 -76.72 -12.71 19.20
C GLU A 406 -77.68 -11.55 19.48
N THR A 407 -77.32 -10.30 19.18
CA THR A 407 -78.23 -9.15 19.33
C THR A 407 -79.38 -9.16 18.32
N GLU A 408 -79.17 -9.55 17.07
CA GLU A 408 -80.25 -9.75 16.10
C GLU A 408 -81.22 -10.86 16.56
N THR A 409 -80.69 -11.96 17.09
CA THR A 409 -81.50 -13.05 17.65
C THR A 409 -82.32 -12.59 18.86
N GLN A 410 -81.73 -11.77 19.74
CA GLN A 410 -82.44 -11.17 20.87
C GLN A 410 -83.52 -10.18 20.40
N ASN A 411 -83.21 -9.30 19.44
CA ASN A 411 -84.17 -8.34 18.87
C ASN A 411 -85.35 -9.06 18.23
N TYR A 412 -85.12 -10.07 17.38
CA TYR A 412 -86.18 -10.87 16.78
C TYR A 412 -87.02 -11.60 17.83
N SER A 413 -86.42 -12.08 18.92
CA SER A 413 -87.15 -12.67 20.04
C SER A 413 -88.02 -11.65 20.80
N ALA A 414 -87.55 -10.39 20.92
CA ALA A 414 -88.29 -9.30 21.54
C ALA A 414 -89.46 -8.82 20.67
N GLU A 415 -89.24 -8.65 19.36
CA GLU A 415 -90.30 -8.33 18.38
C GLU A 415 -91.38 -9.43 18.36
N LEU A 416 -90.98 -10.69 18.41
CA LEU A 416 -91.92 -11.82 18.44
C LEU A 416 -92.69 -11.88 19.77
N ALA A 417 -92.06 -11.55 20.89
CA ALA A 417 -92.73 -11.41 22.18
C ALA A 417 -93.69 -10.20 22.23
N GLU A 418 -93.32 -9.06 21.65
CA GLU A 418 -94.19 -7.89 21.50
C GLU A 418 -95.37 -8.18 20.57
N ARG A 419 -95.15 -8.92 19.47
CA ARG A 419 -96.25 -9.34 18.59
C ARG A 419 -97.20 -10.32 19.28
N ILE A 420 -96.68 -11.24 20.11
CA ILE A 420 -97.52 -12.10 20.97
C ILE A 420 -98.28 -11.27 22.01
N LYS A 421 -97.66 -10.25 22.61
CA LYS A 421 -98.33 -9.33 23.56
C LYS A 421 -99.45 -8.54 22.89
N SER A 422 -99.19 -7.96 21.71
CA SER A 422 -100.19 -7.28 20.88
C SER A 422 -101.34 -8.23 20.48
N LEU A 423 -101.05 -9.47 20.08
CA LEU A 423 -102.08 -10.48 19.80
C LEU A 423 -102.87 -10.89 21.06
N ASN A 424 -102.27 -10.90 22.25
CA ASN A 424 -102.97 -11.15 23.50
C ASN A 424 -103.88 -9.96 23.87
N GLU A 425 -103.43 -8.71 23.68
CA GLU A 425 -104.23 -7.50 23.89
C GLU A 425 -105.39 -7.41 22.87
N GLU A 426 -105.17 -7.80 21.62
CA GLU A 426 -106.22 -8.01 20.61
C GLU A 426 -107.22 -9.12 21.05
N ASN A 427 -106.74 -10.23 21.63
CA ASN A 427 -107.63 -11.29 22.14
C ASN A 427 -108.39 -10.90 23.43
N GLU A 428 -107.79 -10.11 24.32
CA GLU A 428 -108.47 -9.60 25.52
C GLU A 428 -109.52 -8.54 25.18
N THR A 429 -109.24 -7.65 24.24
CA THR A 429 -110.23 -6.69 23.73
C THR A 429 -111.37 -7.37 22.99
N LEU A 430 -111.10 -8.37 22.13
CA LEU A 430 -112.15 -9.19 21.51
C LEU A 430 -112.97 -9.99 22.54
N ARG A 431 -112.37 -10.47 23.63
CA ARG A 431 -113.10 -11.11 24.73
C ARG A 431 -113.99 -10.13 25.47
N ALA A 432 -113.49 -8.94 25.78
CA ALA A 432 -114.27 -7.88 26.41
C ALA A 432 -115.42 -7.38 25.50
N GLU A 433 -115.21 -7.35 24.18
CA GLU A 433 -116.27 -7.05 23.20
C GLU A 433 -117.32 -8.18 23.15
N ILE A 434 -116.92 -9.45 23.15
CA ILE A 434 -117.84 -10.60 23.24
C ILE A 434 -118.63 -10.58 24.56
N GLU A 435 -117.98 -10.27 25.68
CA GLU A 435 -118.62 -10.15 26.99
C GLU A 435 -119.56 -8.93 27.07
N SER A 436 -119.19 -7.82 26.44
CA SER A 436 -120.05 -6.64 26.28
C SER A 436 -121.28 -6.94 25.40
N ILE A 437 -121.10 -7.63 24.28
CA ILE A 437 -122.21 -8.09 23.41
C ILE A 437 -123.10 -9.10 24.16
N ALA A 438 -122.52 -9.99 24.96
CA ALA A 438 -123.28 -10.91 25.80
C ALA A 438 -124.10 -10.15 26.86
N HIS A 439 -123.49 -9.20 27.59
CA HIS A 439 -124.19 -8.33 28.54
C HIS A 439 -125.26 -7.46 27.88
N SER A 440 -125.01 -6.95 26.68
CA SER A 440 -125.98 -6.17 25.90
C SER A 440 -127.20 -7.04 25.57
N LYS A 441 -126.99 -8.25 25.02
CA LYS A 441 -128.08 -9.19 24.72
C LYS A 441 -128.81 -9.71 25.97
N PHE A 442 -128.10 -9.86 27.09
CA PHE A 442 -128.74 -10.19 28.38
C PHE A 442 -129.60 -9.02 28.89
N SER A 443 -129.14 -7.78 28.69
CA SER A 443 -129.89 -6.58 29.05
C SER A 443 -131.08 -6.34 28.12
N GLU A 444 -130.93 -6.66 26.83
CA GLU A 444 -131.97 -6.63 25.79
C GLU A 444 -133.07 -7.65 26.12
N ALA A 445 -132.71 -8.90 26.44
CA ALA A 445 -133.66 -9.91 26.90
C ALA A 445 -134.38 -9.53 28.21
N ILE A 446 -133.66 -8.93 29.18
CA ILE A 446 -134.27 -8.40 30.41
C ILE A 446 -135.15 -7.17 30.13
N ALA A 447 -134.86 -6.40 29.08
CA ALA A 447 -135.68 -5.26 28.66
C ALA A 447 -136.96 -5.74 27.97
N GLU A 448 -136.89 -6.73 27.07
CA GLU A 448 -138.07 -7.37 26.46
C GLU A 448 -138.96 -8.01 27.55
N GLU A 449 -138.39 -8.78 28.48
CA GLU A 449 -139.13 -9.40 29.59
C GLU A 449 -139.75 -8.36 30.55
N LYS A 450 -139.13 -7.20 30.74
CA LYS A 450 -139.72 -6.09 31.53
C LYS A 450 -140.76 -5.29 30.76
N GLN A 451 -140.59 -5.09 29.46
CA GLN A 451 -141.50 -4.30 28.63
C GLN A 451 -142.82 -5.05 28.36
N GLU A 452 -142.84 -6.38 28.54
CA GLU A 452 -144.09 -7.17 28.58
C GLU A 452 -144.78 -7.18 29.97
N ILE A 453 -144.15 -6.62 31.02
CA ILE A 453 -144.61 -6.73 32.43
C ILE A 453 -145.01 -5.40 33.09
N THR A 454 -144.50 -4.24 32.64
CA THR A 454 -144.71 -2.95 33.34
C THR A 454 -145.22 -1.80 32.46
N ASP A 455 -146.24 -2.05 31.64
CA ASP A 455 -147.23 -1.00 31.31
C ASP A 455 -148.06 -0.73 32.59
N LEU A 456 -147.65 0.20 33.47
CA LEU A 456 -148.47 0.86 34.53
C LEU A 456 -147.70 1.95 35.33
N ASP A 457 -148.10 3.22 35.11
CA ASP A 457 -148.14 4.41 36.00
C ASP A 457 -146.89 5.11 36.65
N ALA A 458 -146.80 6.43 36.36
CA ALA A 458 -146.51 7.60 37.25
C ALA A 458 -145.10 8.27 37.37
N ASP A 459 -145.11 9.56 37.79
CA ASP A 459 -144.11 10.65 37.56
C ASP A 459 -143.53 11.35 38.85
N ASP A 460 -142.68 12.40 38.68
CA ASP A 460 -142.55 13.70 39.46
C ASP A 460 -141.11 14.28 39.75
N ASP A 461 -141.03 15.61 40.05
CA ASP A 461 -139.84 16.54 40.13
C ASP A 461 -139.64 17.26 41.52
N GLU A 462 -138.49 17.93 41.82
CA GLU A 462 -138.37 19.26 42.56
C GLU A 462 -136.92 19.85 42.84
N PRO A 463 -136.72 21.16 43.22
CA PRO A 463 -135.41 21.89 43.31
C PRO A 463 -135.02 22.66 44.64
N LEU A 464 -133.93 23.48 44.66
CA LEU A 464 -133.33 24.14 45.87
C LEU A 464 -132.81 25.63 45.70
N THR A 465 -132.32 26.30 46.78
CA THR A 465 -132.02 27.78 46.84
C THR A 465 -130.62 28.23 47.39
N VAL A 466 -130.38 29.54 47.59
CA VAL A 466 -129.12 30.26 47.23
C VAL A 466 -128.10 30.66 48.34
N ASP A 467 -128.48 30.99 49.58
CA ASP A 467 -127.60 31.77 50.50
C ASP A 467 -126.24 31.13 50.85
N LYS A 468 -126.11 29.81 50.68
CA LYS A 468 -124.92 29.00 50.99
C LYS A 468 -123.65 29.38 50.19
N ILE A 469 -123.77 30.21 49.16
CA ILE A 469 -122.69 30.52 48.21
C ILE A 469 -121.68 31.57 48.75
N LYS A 470 -122.12 32.52 49.59
CA LYS A 470 -121.28 33.70 49.95
C LYS A 470 -120.14 33.40 50.91
N GLU A 471 -120.32 32.48 51.86
CA GLU A 471 -119.36 32.26 52.95
C GLU A 471 -118.09 31.53 52.49
N LEU A 472 -118.24 30.59 51.55
CA LEU A 472 -117.14 29.78 50.99
C LEU A 472 -116.10 30.60 50.20
N LEU A 473 -116.48 31.75 49.65
CA LEU A 473 -115.64 32.57 48.77
C LEU A 473 -114.54 33.33 49.51
N SER A 474 -114.73 33.69 50.78
CA SER A 474 -113.82 34.62 51.47
C SER A 474 -112.58 33.96 52.10
N SER A 475 -112.60 32.65 52.39
CA SER A 475 -111.45 31.95 52.98
C SER A 475 -110.46 31.45 51.92
N HIS A 476 -110.98 31.00 50.77
CA HIS A 476 -110.21 30.33 49.70
C HIS A 476 -109.10 31.20 49.08
N ILE A 477 -109.31 32.52 49.03
CA ILE A 477 -108.45 33.45 48.30
C ILE A 477 -107.12 33.74 49.04
N LYS A 478 -107.09 33.61 50.38
CA LYS A 478 -105.98 34.13 51.19
C LYS A 478 -104.81 33.17 51.45
N SER A 479 -105.03 31.86 51.42
CA SER A 479 -103.97 30.86 51.70
C SER A 479 -103.22 30.38 50.46
N LYS A 480 -103.91 30.28 49.32
CA LYS A 480 -103.32 29.84 48.05
C LYS A 480 -102.27 30.80 47.51
N LEU A 481 -102.61 32.09 47.45
CA LEU A 481 -101.87 33.11 46.70
C LEU A 481 -100.41 33.31 47.16
N THR A 482 -100.08 32.99 48.41
CA THR A 482 -98.70 33.08 48.92
C THR A 482 -97.88 31.81 48.67
N GLY A 483 -98.46 30.63 48.91
CA GLY A 483 -97.76 29.36 48.70
C GLY A 483 -97.49 29.07 47.22
N GLU A 484 -98.51 29.25 46.39
CA GLU A 484 -98.42 29.04 44.93
C GLU A 484 -97.37 29.99 44.30
N MET A 485 -97.19 31.20 44.85
CA MET A 485 -96.19 32.17 44.35
C MET A 485 -94.75 31.81 44.78
N GLU A 486 -94.53 31.34 46.02
CA GLU A 486 -93.19 30.91 46.46
C GLU A 486 -92.72 29.64 45.74
N GLU A 487 -93.63 28.68 45.50
CA GLU A 487 -93.32 27.50 44.69
C GLU A 487 -93.07 27.84 43.22
N ALA A 488 -93.86 28.75 42.63
CA ALA A 488 -93.62 29.24 41.27
C ALA A 488 -92.26 29.92 41.12
N CYS A 489 -91.88 30.80 42.07
CA CYS A 489 -90.55 31.43 42.08
C CYS A 489 -89.42 30.40 42.18
N ARG A 490 -89.56 29.40 43.04
CA ARG A 490 -88.56 28.33 43.19
C ARG A 490 -88.45 27.45 41.93
N ALA A 491 -89.58 27.09 41.34
CA ALA A 491 -89.62 26.31 40.09
C ALA A 491 -89.03 27.08 38.89
N VAL A 492 -89.23 28.40 38.82
CA VAL A 492 -88.57 29.28 37.85
C VAL A 492 -87.06 29.34 38.09
N GLN A 493 -86.63 29.53 39.35
CA GLN A 493 -85.21 29.58 39.71
C GLN A 493 -84.50 28.25 39.37
N GLU A 494 -85.08 27.11 39.74
CA GLU A 494 -84.54 25.80 39.38
C GLU A 494 -84.51 25.57 37.86
N ARG A 495 -85.53 26.01 37.12
CA ARG A 495 -85.54 25.92 35.66
C ARG A 495 -84.38 26.72 35.05
N ILE A 496 -84.15 27.95 35.55
CA ILE A 496 -83.02 28.79 35.13
C ILE A 496 -81.69 28.07 35.43
N THR A 497 -81.46 27.60 36.65
CA THR A 497 -80.22 26.89 37.01
C THR A 497 -80.00 25.65 36.15
N ARG A 498 -81.06 24.86 35.87
CA ARG A 498 -80.95 23.70 34.96
C ARG A 498 -80.55 24.12 33.55
N THR A 499 -81.15 25.18 33.00
CA THR A 499 -80.78 25.69 31.67
C THR A 499 -79.36 26.27 31.60
N VAL A 500 -78.90 26.97 32.66
CA VAL A 500 -77.53 27.47 32.77
C VAL A 500 -76.55 26.30 32.80
N ASN A 501 -76.76 25.32 33.69
CA ASN A 501 -75.90 24.14 33.79
C ASN A 501 -75.90 23.27 32.51
N GLU A 502 -76.90 23.39 31.64
CA GLU A 502 -76.90 22.72 30.33
C GLU A 502 -76.20 23.55 29.24
N MET A 503 -76.32 24.89 29.28
CA MET A 503 -75.53 25.79 28.44
C MET A 503 -74.03 25.68 28.77
N GLU A 504 -73.66 25.64 30.05
CA GLU A 504 -72.28 25.42 30.50
C GLU A 504 -71.71 24.10 29.96
N ARG A 505 -72.43 22.98 30.10
CA ARG A 505 -72.01 21.70 29.52
C ARG A 505 -71.88 21.73 27.99
N LYS A 506 -72.74 22.47 27.29
CA LYS A 506 -72.63 22.67 25.84
C LYS A 506 -71.41 23.51 25.48
N ILE A 507 -71.09 24.55 26.25
CA ILE A 507 -69.87 25.36 26.09
C ILE A 507 -68.62 24.49 26.37
N SER A 508 -68.63 23.64 27.39
CA SER A 508 -67.51 22.70 27.65
C SER A 508 -67.25 21.77 26.48
N ARG A 509 -68.28 21.07 25.97
CA ARG A 509 -68.13 20.18 24.80
C ARG A 509 -67.66 20.94 23.56
N LEU A 510 -68.24 22.10 23.25
CA LEU A 510 -67.80 22.92 22.14
C LEU A 510 -66.36 23.46 22.30
N SER A 511 -65.83 23.52 23.53
CA SER A 511 -64.43 23.87 23.80
C SER A 511 -63.48 22.67 23.65
N GLU A 512 -63.96 21.47 24.00
CA GLU A 512 -63.29 20.18 23.84
C GLU A 512 -63.21 19.81 22.34
N GLU A 513 -64.33 19.87 21.62
CA GLU A 513 -64.42 19.72 20.16
C GLU A 513 -63.53 20.74 19.41
N LEU A 514 -63.39 21.97 19.92
CA LEU A 514 -62.50 22.99 19.33
C LEU A 514 -61.03 22.66 19.58
N LEU A 515 -60.68 22.09 20.74
CA LEU A 515 -59.32 21.62 21.04
C LEU A 515 -58.94 20.44 20.14
N ASP A 516 -59.81 19.44 20.01
CA ASP A 516 -59.61 18.28 19.13
C ASP A 516 -59.43 18.71 17.66
N LEU A 517 -60.23 19.69 17.19
CA LEU A 517 -60.07 20.28 15.86
C LEU A 517 -58.77 21.09 15.72
N GLN A 518 -58.28 21.73 16.78
CA GLN A 518 -57.01 22.45 16.77
C GLN A 518 -55.82 21.48 16.68
N ASP A 519 -55.83 20.39 17.45
CA ASP A 519 -54.78 19.39 17.44
C ASP A 519 -54.80 18.56 16.15
N SER A 520 -55.99 18.20 15.64
CA SER A 520 -56.15 17.59 14.31
C SER A 520 -55.61 18.52 13.21
N LYS A 521 -55.92 19.83 13.26
CA LYS A 521 -55.33 20.82 12.34
C LYS A 521 -53.81 20.85 12.44
N LEU A 522 -53.23 20.74 13.64
CA LEU A 522 -51.78 20.76 13.83
C LEU A 522 -51.11 19.53 13.21
N VAL A 523 -51.75 18.36 13.28
CA VAL A 523 -51.33 17.14 12.55
C VAL A 523 -51.41 17.37 11.03
N TRP A 524 -52.53 17.85 10.50
CA TRP A 524 -52.66 18.16 9.06
C TRP A 524 -51.65 19.23 8.59
N ASP A 525 -51.36 20.26 9.40
CA ASP A 525 -50.32 21.27 9.14
C ASP A 525 -48.89 20.71 9.25
N HIS A 526 -48.68 19.52 9.82
CA HIS A 526 -47.41 18.80 9.80
C HIS A 526 -47.33 17.88 8.58
N GLU A 527 -48.33 17.02 8.37
CA GLU A 527 -48.42 16.13 7.20
C GLU A 527 -48.33 16.91 5.89
N LYS A 528 -49.00 18.05 5.81
CA LYS A 528 -48.88 18.98 4.68
C LYS A 528 -47.43 19.43 4.45
N LYS A 529 -46.68 19.77 5.51
CA LYS A 529 -45.28 20.22 5.37
C LYS A 529 -44.34 19.08 4.97
N THR A 530 -44.61 17.87 5.45
CA THR A 530 -43.93 16.66 4.99
C THR A 530 -44.17 16.47 3.49
N LEU A 531 -45.42 16.48 3.04
CA LEU A 531 -45.77 16.38 1.62
C LEU A 531 -45.21 17.54 0.77
N GLU A 532 -45.20 18.78 1.28
CA GLU A 532 -44.56 19.92 0.59
C GLU A 532 -43.03 19.74 0.47
N ALA A 533 -42.38 19.11 1.44
CA ALA A 533 -40.95 18.76 1.37
C ALA A 533 -40.69 17.58 0.42
N ASP A 534 -41.49 16.52 0.48
CA ASP A 534 -41.39 15.35 -0.39
C ASP A 534 -41.61 15.75 -1.86
N ILE A 535 -42.63 16.57 -2.15
CA ILE A 535 -42.87 17.15 -3.49
C ILE A 535 -41.67 18.00 -3.93
N SER A 536 -41.07 18.79 -3.03
CA SER A 536 -39.87 19.58 -3.34
C SER A 536 -38.67 18.68 -3.67
N GLN A 537 -38.52 17.55 -2.98
CA GLN A 537 -37.47 16.57 -3.27
C GLN A 537 -37.71 15.84 -4.59
N TYR A 538 -38.96 15.45 -4.91
CA TYR A 538 -39.31 14.89 -6.22
C TYR A 538 -39.05 15.89 -7.37
N ILE A 539 -39.34 17.18 -7.17
CA ILE A 539 -39.00 18.22 -8.16
C ILE A 539 -37.48 18.30 -8.36
N LEU A 540 -36.69 18.29 -7.29
CA LEU A 540 -35.22 18.29 -7.39
C LEU A 540 -34.70 17.06 -8.15
N GLN A 541 -35.23 15.86 -7.87
CA GLN A 541 -34.89 14.64 -8.58
C GLN A 541 -35.28 14.69 -10.06
N CYS A 542 -36.42 15.31 -10.39
CA CYS A 542 -36.80 15.57 -11.79
C CYS A 542 -35.85 16.54 -12.48
N ASP A 543 -35.42 17.62 -11.82
CA ASP A 543 -34.45 18.58 -12.38
C ASP A 543 -33.06 17.95 -12.57
N GLU A 544 -32.62 17.10 -11.64
CA GLU A 544 -31.37 16.32 -11.76
C GLU A 544 -31.45 15.28 -12.89
N LEU A 545 -32.57 14.56 -13.00
CA LEU A 545 -32.80 13.62 -14.09
C LEU A 545 -32.95 14.33 -15.45
N MET A 546 -33.50 15.54 -15.50
CA MET A 546 -33.48 16.37 -16.70
C MET A 546 -32.08 16.84 -17.08
N LYS A 547 -31.24 17.27 -16.12
CA LYS A 547 -29.81 17.58 -16.39
C LYS A 547 -29.05 16.36 -16.90
N ASN A 548 -29.26 15.19 -16.29
CA ASN A 548 -28.62 13.96 -16.73
C ASN A 548 -29.07 13.56 -18.14
N ASN A 549 -30.36 13.73 -18.47
CA ASN A 549 -30.86 13.55 -19.83
C ASN A 549 -30.32 14.62 -20.81
N GLU A 550 -30.10 15.86 -20.38
CA GLU A 550 -29.48 16.91 -21.19
C GLU A 550 -27.99 16.62 -21.44
N ILE A 551 -27.27 16.11 -20.44
CA ILE A 551 -25.89 15.62 -20.58
C ILE A 551 -25.85 14.44 -21.56
N LEU A 552 -26.67 13.41 -21.35
CA LEU A 552 -26.78 12.26 -22.25
C LEU A 552 -27.22 12.64 -23.67
N LEU A 553 -28.04 13.68 -23.85
CA LEU A 553 -28.39 14.23 -25.16
C LEU A 553 -27.23 14.98 -25.81
N ASN A 554 -26.46 15.76 -25.05
CA ASN A 554 -25.24 16.41 -25.53
C ASN A 554 -24.16 15.38 -25.89
N GLU A 555 -24.02 14.31 -25.10
CA GLU A 555 -23.17 13.17 -25.42
C GLU A 555 -23.67 12.44 -26.68
N LEU A 556 -24.98 12.19 -26.83
CA LEU A 556 -25.56 11.64 -28.06
C LEU A 556 -25.38 12.55 -29.27
N GLU A 557 -25.39 13.87 -29.10
CA GLU A 557 -25.03 14.82 -30.17
C GLU A 557 -23.53 14.79 -30.47
N ASN A 558 -22.66 14.69 -29.47
CA ASN A 558 -21.22 14.53 -29.67
C ASN A 558 -20.91 13.21 -30.37
N TYR A 559 -21.52 12.09 -29.98
CA TYR A 559 -21.41 10.81 -30.71
C TYR A 559 -21.96 10.87 -32.14
N LYS A 560 -23.01 11.68 -32.40
CA LYS A 560 -23.50 11.92 -33.78
C LYS A 560 -22.59 12.85 -34.59
N ARG A 561 -21.85 13.75 -33.94
CA ARG A 561 -20.82 14.62 -34.56
C ARG A 561 -19.49 13.89 -34.76
N ASN A 562 -19.17 12.90 -33.92
CA ASN A 562 -17.97 12.05 -33.99
C ASN A 562 -18.03 11.01 -35.12
N LYS A 563 -18.48 11.42 -36.30
CA LYS A 563 -18.14 10.78 -37.59
C LYS A 563 -17.36 11.78 -38.42
N LEU A 564 -16.05 11.54 -38.51
CA LEU A 564 -15.04 12.31 -39.25
C LEU A 564 -14.56 13.60 -38.57
N GLU A 565 -13.78 13.46 -37.50
CA GLU A 565 -12.55 14.25 -37.31
C GLU A 565 -11.58 13.49 -36.38
N THR A 566 -10.31 13.91 -36.36
CA THR A 566 -9.14 13.13 -35.90
C THR A 566 -9.17 12.68 -34.43
N ILE A 567 -8.57 11.51 -34.18
CA ILE A 567 -8.22 11.02 -32.84
C ILE A 567 -7.25 12.02 -32.18
N GLN A 568 -7.31 12.18 -30.85
CA GLN A 568 -6.37 13.04 -30.12
C GLN A 568 -4.99 12.37 -30.03
N GLU A 569 -3.92 13.13 -30.24
CA GLU A 569 -2.52 12.64 -30.38
C GLU A 569 -2.07 11.67 -29.26
N HIS A 570 -2.52 11.87 -28.02
CA HIS A 570 -2.20 10.95 -26.90
C HIS A 570 -2.76 9.53 -27.12
N ASN A 571 -3.96 9.43 -27.72
CA ASN A 571 -4.59 8.15 -28.01
C ASN A 571 -3.98 7.48 -29.24
N GLU A 572 -3.28 8.20 -30.13
CA GLU A 572 -2.54 7.57 -31.23
C GLU A 572 -1.36 6.75 -30.68
N GLN A 573 -0.58 7.30 -29.74
CA GLN A 573 0.47 6.53 -29.06
C GLN A 573 -0.11 5.35 -28.27
N SER A 574 -1.18 5.56 -27.49
CA SER A 574 -1.82 4.47 -26.74
C SER A 574 -2.42 3.39 -27.64
N VAL A 575 -2.87 3.73 -28.86
CA VAL A 575 -3.32 2.73 -29.85
C VAL A 575 -2.11 2.03 -30.47
N MET A 576 -1.02 2.71 -30.78
CA MET A 576 0.22 2.04 -31.26
C MET A 576 0.80 1.08 -30.22
N ASP A 577 0.79 1.44 -28.94
CA ASP A 577 1.26 0.57 -27.86
C ASP A 577 0.34 -0.65 -27.70
N LEU A 578 -0.99 -0.46 -27.76
CA LEU A 578 -1.96 -1.56 -27.75
C LEU A 578 -1.91 -2.42 -29.03
N GLU A 579 -1.60 -1.86 -30.19
CA GLU A 579 -1.39 -2.60 -31.44
C GLU A 579 -0.11 -3.44 -31.37
N ALA A 580 0.95 -2.94 -30.74
CA ALA A 580 2.18 -3.70 -30.49
C ALA A 580 1.98 -4.82 -29.46
N GLU A 581 1.29 -4.56 -28.34
CA GLU A 581 0.91 -5.58 -27.37
C GLU A 581 -0.01 -6.65 -27.99
N LEU A 582 -0.93 -6.26 -28.88
CA LEU A 582 -1.81 -7.18 -29.60
C LEU A 582 -1.04 -7.99 -30.65
N GLU A 583 -0.05 -7.42 -31.36
CA GLU A 583 0.82 -8.15 -32.28
C GLU A 583 1.71 -9.15 -31.53
N GLU A 584 2.28 -8.78 -30.38
CA GLU A 584 3.07 -9.69 -29.55
C GLU A 584 2.21 -10.80 -28.94
N ALA A 585 1.00 -10.50 -28.46
CA ALA A 585 0.06 -11.50 -27.97
C ALA A 585 -0.45 -12.43 -29.09
N SER A 586 -0.74 -11.90 -30.29
CA SER A 586 -1.12 -12.70 -31.46
C SER A 586 0.02 -13.63 -31.88
N LYS A 587 1.26 -13.14 -31.89
CA LYS A 587 2.46 -13.92 -32.21
C LYS A 587 2.76 -14.98 -31.15
N MET A 588 2.53 -14.68 -29.87
CA MET A 588 2.64 -15.67 -28.78
C MET A 588 1.58 -16.77 -28.96
N ASN A 589 0.34 -16.42 -29.29
CA ASN A 589 -0.69 -17.39 -29.62
C ASN A 589 -0.32 -18.23 -30.86
N GLU A 590 0.20 -17.63 -31.94
CA GLU A 590 0.69 -18.39 -33.10
C GLU A 590 1.80 -19.40 -32.72
N THR A 591 2.73 -19.04 -31.82
CA THR A 591 3.74 -19.99 -31.33
C THR A 591 3.15 -21.09 -30.45
N LEU A 592 2.17 -20.78 -29.60
CA LEU A 592 1.49 -21.77 -28.76
C LEU A 592 0.57 -22.70 -29.58
N GLU A 593 -0.04 -22.20 -30.65
CA GLU A 593 -0.78 -23.03 -31.62
C GLU A 593 0.17 -23.96 -32.39
N GLN A 594 1.34 -23.48 -32.80
CA GLN A 594 2.37 -24.31 -33.43
C GLN A 594 2.88 -25.40 -32.48
N GLU A 595 3.25 -25.05 -31.25
CA GLU A 595 3.64 -26.03 -30.22
C GLU A 595 2.52 -27.03 -29.91
N TYR A 596 1.26 -26.58 -29.84
CA TYR A 596 0.11 -27.47 -29.65
C TYR A 596 -0.07 -28.45 -30.83
N VAL A 597 0.10 -27.99 -32.07
CA VAL A 597 0.06 -28.86 -33.26
C VAL A 597 1.21 -29.87 -33.24
N GLU A 598 2.45 -29.46 -32.96
CA GLU A 598 3.59 -30.39 -32.87
C GLU A 598 3.40 -31.44 -31.77
N GLN A 599 2.93 -31.04 -30.58
CA GLN A 599 2.63 -31.99 -29.50
C GLN A 599 1.45 -32.90 -29.85
N LYS A 600 0.47 -32.42 -30.62
CA LYS A 600 -0.65 -33.24 -31.10
C LYS A 600 -0.16 -34.29 -32.12
N GLU A 601 0.59 -33.89 -33.14
CA GLU A 601 1.14 -34.83 -34.15
C GLU A 601 2.02 -35.91 -33.49
N LYS A 602 2.84 -35.51 -32.52
CA LYS A 602 3.67 -36.41 -31.72
C LYS A 602 2.87 -37.37 -30.84
N ASN A 603 1.76 -36.92 -30.25
CA ASN A 603 0.84 -37.81 -29.54
C ASN A 603 0.15 -38.79 -30.50
N GLU A 604 -0.28 -38.35 -31.68
CA GLU A 604 -0.85 -39.25 -32.70
C GLU A 604 0.19 -40.27 -33.22
N GLU A 605 1.47 -39.91 -33.32
CA GLU A 605 2.56 -40.84 -33.64
C GLU A 605 2.75 -41.90 -32.52
N LEU A 606 2.82 -41.48 -31.27
CA LEU A 606 2.89 -42.37 -30.11
C LEU A 606 1.63 -43.27 -29.98
N GLU A 607 0.45 -42.80 -30.36
CA GLU A 607 -0.74 -43.64 -30.43
C GLU A 607 -0.68 -44.67 -31.56
N ARG A 608 -0.11 -44.34 -32.73
CA ARG A 608 0.14 -45.30 -33.82
C ARG A 608 1.17 -46.36 -33.41
N GLU A 609 2.25 -45.98 -32.75
CA GLU A 609 3.21 -46.93 -32.17
C GLU A 609 2.55 -47.85 -31.13
N LYS A 610 1.78 -47.27 -30.19
CA LYS A 610 1.03 -48.03 -29.18
C LYS A 610 0.01 -48.99 -29.81
N GLN A 611 -0.70 -48.59 -30.86
CA GLN A 611 -1.63 -49.45 -31.59
C GLN A 611 -0.89 -50.62 -32.26
N THR A 612 0.18 -50.36 -33.00
CA THR A 612 0.96 -51.42 -33.67
C THR A 612 1.63 -52.38 -32.68
N LEU A 613 2.14 -51.90 -31.55
CA LEU A 613 2.65 -52.76 -30.46
C LEU A 613 1.54 -53.60 -29.81
N THR A 614 0.34 -53.04 -29.65
CA THR A 614 -0.83 -53.78 -29.12
C THR A 614 -1.29 -54.86 -30.10
N GLU A 615 -1.25 -54.60 -31.41
CA GLU A 615 -1.60 -55.57 -32.44
C GLU A 615 -0.54 -56.68 -32.58
N GLN A 616 0.75 -56.35 -32.46
CA GLN A 616 1.83 -57.34 -32.36
C GLN A 616 1.68 -58.22 -31.11
N LEU A 617 1.36 -57.63 -29.95
CA LEU A 617 1.09 -58.39 -28.73
C LEU A 617 -0.11 -59.32 -28.90
N ARG A 618 -1.18 -58.86 -29.56
CA ARG A 618 -2.37 -59.67 -29.86
C ARG A 618 -2.06 -60.83 -30.80
N ALA A 619 -1.28 -60.60 -31.86
CA ALA A 619 -0.85 -61.64 -32.79
C ALA A 619 0.04 -62.70 -32.10
N ALA A 620 0.92 -62.28 -31.19
CA ALA A 620 1.71 -63.20 -30.36
C ALA A 620 0.82 -63.99 -29.39
N GLN A 621 -0.21 -63.36 -28.79
CA GLN A 621 -1.18 -64.05 -27.94
C GLN A 621 -1.98 -65.10 -28.70
N THR A 622 -2.52 -64.78 -29.89
CA THR A 622 -3.25 -65.75 -30.72
C THR A 622 -2.35 -66.90 -31.15
N GLN A 623 -1.09 -66.64 -31.53
CA GLN A 623 -0.13 -67.69 -31.85
C GLN A 623 0.19 -68.59 -30.64
N CYS A 624 0.29 -68.04 -29.43
CA CYS A 624 0.42 -68.84 -28.20
C CYS A 624 -0.84 -69.66 -27.87
N GLU A 625 -2.04 -69.18 -28.21
CA GLU A 625 -3.29 -69.93 -28.03
C GLU A 625 -3.46 -71.05 -29.06
N GLU A 626 -3.12 -70.79 -30.33
CA GLU A 626 -3.02 -71.80 -31.39
C GLU A 626 -2.06 -72.93 -31.00
N LEU A 627 -0.83 -72.58 -30.58
CA LEU A 627 0.17 -73.56 -30.12
C LEU A 627 -0.31 -74.35 -28.88
N ARG A 628 -1.03 -73.73 -27.95
CA ARG A 628 -1.67 -74.43 -26.80
C ARG A 628 -2.83 -75.32 -27.21
N SER A 629 -3.54 -74.99 -28.29
CA SER A 629 -4.58 -75.86 -28.85
C SER A 629 -3.96 -77.11 -29.50
N ALA A 630 -2.87 -76.93 -30.24
CA ALA A 630 -2.09 -78.01 -30.82
C ALA A 630 -1.41 -78.89 -29.74
N GLU A 631 -0.89 -78.32 -28.65
CA GLU A 631 -0.36 -79.10 -27.50
C GLU A 631 -1.44 -80.02 -26.92
N LYS A 632 -2.68 -79.51 -26.75
CA LYS A 632 -3.81 -80.31 -26.25
C LYS A 632 -4.23 -81.40 -27.24
N GLU A 633 -4.32 -81.09 -28.53
CA GLU A 633 -4.72 -82.06 -29.55
C GLU A 633 -3.67 -83.18 -29.70
N LEU A 634 -2.38 -82.82 -29.76
CA LEU A 634 -1.27 -83.77 -29.73
C LEU A 634 -1.29 -84.64 -28.46
N LYS A 635 -1.64 -84.06 -27.30
CA LYS A 635 -1.75 -84.83 -26.05
C LYS A 635 -2.93 -85.81 -26.09
N ILE A 636 -4.08 -85.41 -26.63
CA ILE A 636 -5.22 -86.33 -26.82
C ILE A 636 -4.83 -87.46 -27.77
N GLN A 637 -4.13 -87.15 -28.87
CA GLN A 637 -3.61 -88.15 -29.82
C GLN A 637 -2.66 -89.14 -29.14
N LEU A 638 -1.74 -88.68 -28.28
CA LEU A 638 -0.90 -89.56 -27.45
C LEU A 638 -1.72 -90.46 -26.53
N GLU A 639 -2.69 -89.89 -25.80
CA GLU A 639 -3.53 -90.66 -24.87
C GLU A 639 -4.34 -91.74 -25.62
N THR A 640 -4.85 -91.46 -26.83
CA THR A 640 -5.45 -92.51 -27.70
C THR A 640 -4.44 -93.54 -28.19
N LEU A 641 -3.24 -93.13 -28.61
CA LEU A 641 -2.20 -94.06 -29.10
C LEU A 641 -1.64 -94.96 -27.98
N GLU A 642 -1.61 -94.49 -26.73
CA GLU A 642 -1.26 -95.33 -25.58
C GLU A 642 -2.36 -96.33 -25.22
N ILE A 643 -3.64 -95.96 -25.39
CA ILE A 643 -4.78 -96.89 -25.27
C ILE A 643 -4.74 -97.94 -26.39
N GLU A 644 -4.55 -97.53 -27.65
CA GLU A 644 -4.43 -98.44 -28.79
C GLU A 644 -3.24 -99.40 -28.64
N LYS A 645 -2.09 -98.90 -28.19
CA LYS A 645 -0.93 -99.73 -27.83
C LYS A 645 -1.24 -100.71 -26.69
N GLY A 646 -2.06 -100.31 -25.72
CA GLY A 646 -2.57 -101.20 -24.67
C GLY A 646 -3.45 -102.32 -25.23
N ASN A 647 -4.38 -101.98 -26.12
CA ASN A 647 -5.25 -102.93 -26.81
C ASN A 647 -4.45 -103.90 -27.70
N MET A 648 -3.53 -103.39 -28.52
CA MET A 648 -2.63 -104.20 -29.34
C MET A 648 -1.74 -105.11 -28.50
N LEU A 649 -1.27 -104.67 -27.32
CA LEU A 649 -0.54 -105.54 -26.39
C LEU A 649 -1.43 -106.61 -25.77
N PHE A 650 -2.73 -106.36 -25.59
CA PHE A 650 -3.70 -107.36 -25.15
C PHE A 650 -3.97 -108.38 -26.25
N GLU A 651 -4.35 -107.94 -27.45
CA GLU A 651 -4.64 -108.80 -28.62
C GLU A 651 -3.44 -109.67 -29.03
N LEU A 652 -2.22 -109.11 -29.01
CA LEU A 652 -1.00 -109.85 -29.34
C LEU A 652 -0.60 -110.84 -28.22
N ASN A 653 -1.07 -110.64 -26.99
CA ASN A 653 -0.95 -111.62 -25.90
C ASN A 653 -2.04 -112.71 -25.99
N GLU A 654 -3.23 -112.38 -26.50
CA GLU A 654 -4.33 -113.31 -26.78
C GLU A 654 -4.02 -114.22 -27.98
N GLN A 655 -3.57 -113.67 -29.12
CA GLN A 655 -3.14 -114.45 -30.29
C GLN A 655 -1.97 -115.40 -29.95
N LYS A 656 -1.01 -114.96 -29.13
CA LYS A 656 0.09 -115.82 -28.64
C LYS A 656 -0.38 -116.99 -27.76
N SER A 657 -1.64 -117.01 -27.32
CA SER A 657 -2.19 -118.10 -26.52
C SER A 657 -2.90 -119.19 -27.32
N LEU A 658 -3.27 -118.93 -28.60
CA LEU A 658 -4.31 -119.72 -29.28
C LEU A 658 -3.99 -120.23 -30.69
N ASP A 659 -2.93 -119.77 -31.36
CA ASP A 659 -2.65 -120.20 -32.74
C ASP A 659 -1.80 -121.49 -32.82
N SER A 660 -2.44 -122.62 -33.13
CA SER A 660 -1.74 -123.81 -33.63
C SER A 660 -2.60 -124.62 -34.62
N LYS A 661 -2.17 -124.62 -35.90
CA LYS A 661 -2.70 -125.38 -37.05
C LYS A 661 -4.01 -124.80 -37.63
N GLN A 662 -4.07 -124.33 -38.89
CA GLN A 662 -3.81 -125.02 -40.19
C GLN A 662 -4.82 -126.14 -40.50
N THR A 663 -5.37 -126.30 -41.72
CA THR A 663 -5.33 -125.54 -43.02
C THR A 663 -6.55 -126.00 -43.87
N ASP A 664 -6.51 -125.76 -45.19
CA ASP A 664 -7.27 -126.45 -46.27
C ASP A 664 -8.61 -125.74 -46.60
N ASP A 665 -8.82 -125.03 -47.73
CA ASP A 665 -8.40 -125.20 -49.15
C ASP A 665 -8.96 -126.50 -49.79
N ASP A 666 -9.31 -126.58 -51.09
CA ASP A 666 -8.58 -126.05 -52.26
C ASP A 666 -9.50 -125.64 -53.45
N VAL A 667 -10.76 -125.27 -53.18
CA VAL A 667 -11.63 -124.57 -54.17
C VAL A 667 -11.58 -123.05 -53.98
N LEU A 668 -11.15 -122.59 -52.80
CA LEU A 668 -10.86 -121.18 -52.55
C LEU A 668 -9.72 -120.68 -53.44
N LEU A 669 -8.74 -121.53 -53.79
CA LEU A 669 -7.43 -121.11 -54.31
C LEU A 669 -7.47 -120.10 -55.46
N LYS A 670 -8.40 -120.18 -56.41
CA LYS A 670 -8.50 -119.19 -57.51
C LYS A 670 -9.18 -117.88 -57.12
N SER A 671 -10.14 -117.93 -56.21
CA SER A 671 -10.63 -116.71 -55.56
C SER A 671 -9.58 -116.15 -54.60
N ALA A 672 -8.72 -117.01 -54.04
CA ALA A 672 -7.59 -116.65 -53.21
C ALA A 672 -6.46 -116.06 -54.05
N GLU A 673 -6.18 -116.48 -55.29
CA GLU A 673 -5.20 -115.84 -56.17
C GLU A 673 -5.58 -114.38 -56.47
N GLU A 674 -6.83 -114.11 -56.87
CA GLU A 674 -7.33 -112.74 -57.09
C GLU A 674 -7.38 -111.93 -55.77
N LYS A 675 -7.81 -112.55 -54.66
CA LYS A 675 -7.77 -111.90 -53.34
C LYS A 675 -6.35 -111.69 -52.84
N CYS A 676 -5.39 -112.55 -53.16
CA CYS A 676 -3.99 -112.42 -52.75
C CYS A 676 -3.33 -111.29 -53.51
N GLN A 677 -3.55 -111.11 -54.81
CA GLN A 677 -3.07 -109.89 -55.50
C GLN A 677 -3.69 -108.62 -54.90
N ASN A 678 -4.99 -108.67 -54.55
CA ASN A 678 -5.66 -107.53 -53.92
C ASN A 678 -5.09 -107.27 -52.50
N LEU A 679 -4.91 -108.31 -51.69
CA LEU A 679 -4.32 -108.26 -50.34
C LEU A 679 -2.82 -107.93 -50.36
N GLU A 680 -2.06 -108.32 -51.39
CA GLU A 680 -0.65 -107.95 -51.61
C GLU A 680 -0.54 -106.46 -51.94
N SER A 681 -1.43 -105.94 -52.79
CA SER A 681 -1.48 -104.49 -53.07
C SER A 681 -1.94 -103.69 -51.85
N GLN A 682 -2.90 -104.21 -51.08
CA GLN A 682 -3.31 -103.62 -49.80
C GLN A 682 -2.21 -103.73 -48.74
N LEU A 683 -1.46 -104.83 -48.66
CA LEU A 683 -0.30 -104.99 -47.78
C LEU A 683 0.88 -104.12 -48.21
N ALA A 684 1.05 -103.84 -49.50
CA ALA A 684 2.06 -102.90 -49.98
C ALA A 684 1.70 -101.44 -49.63
N HIS A 685 0.41 -101.07 -49.65
CA HIS A 685 -0.06 -99.79 -49.11
C HIS A 685 0.05 -99.77 -47.59
N LEU A 686 -0.55 -100.71 -46.86
CA LEU A 686 -0.43 -100.82 -45.39
C LEU A 686 1.03 -100.84 -44.92
N SER A 687 1.94 -101.55 -45.58
CA SER A 687 3.36 -101.55 -45.21
C SER A 687 4.04 -100.21 -45.48
N LYS A 688 3.59 -99.43 -46.46
CA LYS A 688 4.07 -98.07 -46.71
C LYS A 688 3.47 -97.11 -45.69
N ASP A 689 2.16 -97.12 -45.53
CA ASP A 689 1.41 -96.26 -44.60
C ASP A 689 1.86 -96.51 -43.15
N HIS A 690 2.18 -97.76 -42.78
CA HIS A 690 2.72 -98.11 -41.47
C HIS A 690 4.20 -97.69 -41.31
N ALA A 691 4.99 -97.62 -42.39
CA ALA A 691 6.35 -97.07 -42.36
C ALA A 691 6.35 -95.54 -42.27
N ASP A 692 5.47 -94.87 -43.03
CA ASP A 692 5.24 -93.43 -43.01
C ASP A 692 4.64 -93.01 -41.64
N LEU A 693 3.73 -93.80 -41.06
CA LEU A 693 3.22 -93.63 -39.69
C LEU A 693 4.31 -93.84 -38.63
N VAL A 694 5.18 -94.84 -38.76
CA VAL A 694 6.31 -95.02 -37.85
C VAL A 694 7.30 -93.84 -37.95
N ALA A 695 7.55 -93.32 -39.16
CA ALA A 695 8.35 -92.11 -39.33
C ALA A 695 7.68 -90.88 -38.68
N ALA A 696 6.37 -90.69 -38.89
CA ALA A 696 5.58 -89.62 -38.29
C ALA A 696 5.60 -89.70 -36.75
N LEU A 697 5.32 -90.86 -36.17
CA LEU A 697 5.37 -91.11 -34.72
C LEU A 697 6.77 -90.87 -34.15
N GLN A 698 7.83 -91.26 -34.87
CA GLN A 698 9.21 -91.01 -34.44
C GLN A 698 9.53 -89.51 -34.42
N THR A 699 9.11 -88.75 -35.45
CA THR A 699 9.28 -87.28 -35.49
C THR A 699 8.40 -86.55 -34.47
N GLN A 700 7.15 -86.98 -34.28
CA GLN A 700 6.24 -86.45 -33.28
C GLN A 700 6.82 -86.66 -31.87
N LYS A 701 7.36 -87.85 -31.60
CA LYS A 701 8.06 -88.16 -30.34
C LYS A 701 9.27 -87.25 -30.10
N THR A 702 10.13 -87.01 -31.10
CA THR A 702 11.25 -86.06 -30.92
C THR A 702 10.78 -84.63 -30.70
N ALA A 703 9.74 -84.18 -31.42
CA ALA A 703 9.16 -82.86 -31.23
C ALA A 703 8.53 -82.69 -29.83
N LEU A 704 7.88 -83.73 -29.31
CA LEU A 704 7.34 -83.77 -27.94
C LEU A 704 8.45 -83.75 -26.88
N GLN A 705 9.57 -84.45 -27.08
CA GLN A 705 10.71 -84.38 -26.17
C GLN A 705 11.35 -82.98 -26.17
N GLU A 706 11.46 -82.32 -27.33
CA GLU A 706 11.87 -80.91 -27.39
C GLU A 706 10.85 -79.96 -26.74
N ALA A 707 9.55 -80.20 -26.92
CA ALA A 707 8.49 -79.38 -26.32
C ALA A 707 8.49 -79.49 -24.79
N ILE A 708 8.72 -80.69 -24.24
CA ILE A 708 8.88 -80.92 -22.80
C ILE A 708 10.12 -80.18 -22.29
N MET A 709 11.29 -80.32 -22.95
CA MET A 709 12.50 -79.57 -22.57
C MET A 709 12.28 -78.05 -22.57
N LYS A 710 11.70 -77.51 -23.66
CA LYS A 710 11.39 -76.07 -23.79
C LYS A 710 10.37 -75.60 -22.74
N ARG A 711 9.44 -76.48 -22.34
CA ARG A 711 8.47 -76.21 -21.27
C ARG A 711 9.12 -76.22 -19.89
N GLU A 712 9.99 -77.18 -19.59
CA GLU A 712 10.77 -77.22 -18.33
C GLU A 712 11.71 -76.00 -18.22
N GLU A 713 12.34 -75.58 -19.32
CA GLU A 713 13.14 -74.35 -19.39
C GLU A 713 12.28 -73.09 -19.19
N ALA A 714 11.09 -73.02 -19.80
CA ALA A 714 10.17 -71.91 -19.62
C ALA A 714 9.58 -71.85 -18.19
N GLU A 715 9.23 -72.99 -17.61
CA GLU A 715 8.71 -73.12 -16.25
C GLU A 715 9.79 -72.78 -15.20
N LYS A 716 11.04 -73.16 -15.45
CA LYS A 716 12.20 -72.70 -14.68
C LYS A 716 12.44 -71.19 -14.83
N CYS A 717 12.34 -70.64 -16.05
CA CYS A 717 12.48 -69.20 -16.28
C CYS A 717 11.37 -68.39 -15.60
N LEU A 718 10.14 -68.92 -15.57
CA LEU A 718 9.02 -68.36 -14.81
C LEU A 718 9.28 -68.43 -13.30
N LEU A 719 9.78 -69.56 -12.78
CA LEU A 719 10.13 -69.69 -11.35
C LEU A 719 11.26 -68.71 -10.95
N GLU A 720 12.29 -68.55 -11.79
CA GLU A 720 13.36 -67.58 -11.58
C GLU A 720 12.83 -66.13 -11.62
N LYS A 721 11.86 -65.82 -12.51
CA LYS A 721 11.16 -64.53 -12.55
C LYS A 721 10.28 -64.30 -11.33
N ASP A 722 9.51 -65.29 -10.88
CA ASP A 722 8.71 -65.20 -9.64
C ASP A 722 9.59 -65.00 -8.40
N MET A 723 10.76 -65.66 -8.36
CA MET A 723 11.75 -65.42 -7.31
C MET A 723 12.48 -64.08 -7.46
N LEU A 724 12.50 -63.47 -8.64
CA LEU A 724 12.99 -62.10 -8.84
C LEU A 724 11.94 -61.07 -8.42
N ILE A 725 10.69 -61.26 -8.84
CA ILE A 725 9.53 -60.45 -8.47
C ILE A 725 9.37 -60.43 -6.95
N LYS A 726 9.40 -61.59 -6.27
CA LYS A 726 9.34 -61.65 -4.79
C LYS A 726 10.46 -60.88 -4.11
N ARG A 727 11.71 -60.96 -4.62
CA ARG A 727 12.83 -60.15 -4.11
C ARG A 727 12.67 -58.66 -4.41
N LEU A 728 12.10 -58.27 -5.55
CA LEU A 728 11.78 -56.88 -5.84
C LEU A 728 10.63 -56.37 -4.94
N ASP A 729 9.64 -57.21 -4.64
CA ASP A 729 8.53 -56.94 -3.73
C ASP A 729 8.99 -56.82 -2.26
N GLU A 730 9.95 -57.65 -1.85
CA GLU A 730 10.59 -57.61 -0.54
C GLU A 730 11.50 -56.38 -0.41
N ASN A 731 12.36 -56.13 -1.41
CA ASN A 731 13.18 -54.92 -1.47
C ASN A 731 12.31 -53.64 -1.48
N LEU A 732 11.24 -53.58 -2.28
CA LEU A 732 10.33 -52.43 -2.32
C LEU A 732 9.62 -52.20 -0.98
N LYS A 733 9.30 -53.27 -0.22
CA LYS A 733 8.75 -53.15 1.14
C LYS A 733 9.82 -52.70 2.14
N GLU A 734 11.06 -53.18 2.01
CA GLU A 734 12.17 -52.80 2.87
C GLU A 734 12.65 -51.35 2.59
N ASP A 735 12.70 -50.93 1.34
CA ASP A 735 12.96 -49.56 0.90
C ASP A 735 11.84 -48.60 1.32
N LEU A 736 10.56 -48.95 1.10
CA LEU A 736 9.42 -48.13 1.54
C LEU A 736 9.35 -48.04 3.07
N SER A 737 9.66 -49.12 3.78
CA SER A 737 9.80 -49.13 5.25
C SER A 737 10.98 -48.26 5.71
N SER A 738 12.14 -48.37 5.04
CA SER A 738 13.33 -47.56 5.31
C SER A 738 13.08 -46.07 5.05
N GLU A 739 12.38 -45.72 3.97
CA GLU A 739 12.04 -44.35 3.63
C GLU A 739 10.97 -43.79 4.57
N MET A 740 9.98 -44.60 4.97
CA MET A 740 8.99 -44.22 5.99
C MET A 740 9.64 -44.02 7.36
N GLN A 741 10.57 -44.89 7.76
CA GLN A 741 11.35 -44.74 8.99
C GLN A 741 12.24 -43.50 8.93
N LYS A 742 12.97 -43.26 7.82
CA LYS A 742 13.75 -42.02 7.61
C LYS A 742 12.86 -40.77 7.66
N LYS A 743 11.65 -40.81 7.11
CA LYS A 743 10.67 -39.70 7.21
C LYS A 743 10.20 -39.50 8.65
N LEU A 744 10.01 -40.57 9.43
CA LEU A 744 9.65 -40.51 10.84
C LEU A 744 10.81 -39.99 11.72
N ASP A 745 12.04 -40.43 11.45
CA ASP A 745 13.26 -39.99 12.13
C ASP A 745 13.55 -38.51 11.81
N ASN A 746 13.42 -38.10 10.54
CA ASN A 746 13.53 -36.70 10.13
C ASN A 746 12.42 -35.83 10.75
N LEU A 747 11.17 -36.31 10.80
CA LEU A 747 10.07 -35.61 11.45
C LEU A 747 10.29 -35.48 12.98
N THR A 748 10.87 -36.48 13.62
CA THR A 748 11.17 -36.43 15.06
C THR A 748 12.39 -35.56 15.38
N SER A 749 13.42 -35.54 14.53
CA SER A 749 14.53 -34.56 14.61
C SER A 749 14.00 -33.14 14.44
N LEU A 750 13.26 -32.87 13.36
CA LEU A 750 12.66 -31.56 13.10
C LEU A 750 11.71 -31.11 14.23
N ASN A 751 10.98 -32.04 14.85
CA ASN A 751 10.12 -31.75 16.00
C ASN A 751 10.94 -31.47 17.29
N HIS A 752 12.12 -32.09 17.44
CA HIS A 752 13.05 -31.81 18.53
C HIS A 752 13.74 -30.45 18.35
N GLU A 753 14.23 -30.18 17.14
CA GLU A 753 14.80 -28.89 16.72
C GLU A 753 13.78 -27.77 16.92
N LEU A 754 12.55 -27.92 16.42
CA LEU A 754 11.48 -26.92 16.62
C LEU A 754 11.17 -26.67 18.10
N LYS A 755 11.22 -27.71 18.96
CA LYS A 755 11.06 -27.55 20.42
C LYS A 755 12.24 -26.85 21.06
N GLN A 756 13.46 -27.11 20.61
CA GLN A 756 14.66 -26.41 21.08
C GLN A 756 14.65 -24.94 20.64
N ASP A 757 14.21 -24.67 19.40
CA ASP A 757 14.02 -23.34 18.83
C ASP A 757 12.94 -22.53 19.56
N LEU A 758 11.82 -23.18 19.92
CA LEU A 758 10.77 -22.58 20.76
C LEU A 758 11.30 -22.28 22.16
N LEU A 759 11.98 -23.23 22.82
CA LEU A 759 12.59 -22.99 24.14
C LEU A 759 13.62 -21.86 24.11
N ALA A 760 14.43 -21.77 23.05
CA ALA A 760 15.39 -20.68 22.85
C ALA A 760 14.67 -19.34 22.63
N LYS A 761 13.60 -19.31 21.84
CA LYS A 761 12.75 -18.12 21.63
C LYS A 761 12.05 -17.69 22.92
N ASP A 762 11.54 -18.61 23.73
CA ASP A 762 10.94 -18.32 25.05
C ASP A 762 11.97 -17.70 26.02
N ILE A 763 13.19 -18.25 26.06
CA ILE A 763 14.30 -17.70 26.85
C ILE A 763 14.68 -16.29 26.36
N VAL A 764 14.74 -16.08 25.04
CA VAL A 764 15.01 -14.76 24.45
C VAL A 764 13.88 -13.78 24.76
N LEU A 765 12.61 -14.18 24.59
CA LEU A 765 11.43 -13.36 24.88
C LEU A 765 11.37 -12.96 26.36
N GLU A 766 11.56 -13.88 27.30
CA GLU A 766 11.58 -13.53 28.72
C GLU A 766 12.79 -12.64 29.08
N SER A 767 13.93 -12.80 28.40
CA SER A 767 15.07 -11.88 28.53
C SER A 767 14.79 -10.48 27.97
N GLN A 768 14.07 -10.39 26.83
CA GLN A 768 13.67 -9.13 26.21
C GLN A 768 12.61 -8.43 27.06
N LYS A 769 11.59 -9.16 27.53
CA LYS A 769 10.56 -8.70 28.47
C LYS A 769 11.17 -8.19 29.78
N LYS A 770 12.20 -8.87 30.32
CA LYS A 770 12.96 -8.37 31.47
C LYS A 770 13.75 -7.09 31.16
N LYS A 771 14.39 -6.99 29.99
CA LYS A 771 15.04 -5.74 29.52
C LYS A 771 14.03 -4.62 29.31
N LEU A 772 12.83 -4.91 28.81
CA LEU A 772 11.76 -3.96 28.54
C LEU A 772 11.17 -3.43 29.86
N LEU A 773 10.91 -4.31 30.84
CA LEU A 773 10.54 -3.90 32.20
C LEU A 773 11.62 -3.04 32.86
N GLN A 774 12.91 -3.35 32.66
CA GLN A 774 14.00 -2.53 33.16
C GLN A 774 14.10 -1.18 32.43
N ALA A 775 13.88 -1.15 31.12
CA ALA A 775 13.81 0.08 30.34
C ALA A 775 12.62 0.95 30.74
N GLN A 776 11.45 0.35 30.99
CA GLN A 776 10.25 1.04 31.49
C GLN A 776 10.45 1.59 32.91
N ALA A 777 11.11 0.83 33.80
CA ALA A 777 11.48 1.33 35.12
C ALA A 777 12.47 2.52 35.03
N ASN A 778 13.45 2.45 34.12
CA ASN A 778 14.36 3.55 33.85
C ASN A 778 13.66 4.76 33.22
N LEU A 779 12.67 4.53 32.34
CA LEU A 779 11.85 5.58 31.72
C LEU A 779 11.04 6.30 32.79
N ASN A 780 10.29 5.58 33.64
CA ASN A 780 9.53 6.18 34.75
C ASN A 780 10.42 7.01 35.71
N VAL A 781 11.67 6.59 35.93
CA VAL A 781 12.67 7.35 36.71
C VAL A 781 13.24 8.56 35.95
N SER A 782 13.27 8.50 34.62
CA SER A 782 13.62 9.63 33.76
C SER A 782 12.48 10.65 33.72
N ASP A 783 11.24 10.21 33.55
CA ASP A 783 10.03 11.04 33.51
C ASP A 783 9.83 11.77 34.84
N GLY A 784 10.06 11.08 35.97
CA GLY A 784 10.09 11.72 37.29
C GLY A 784 11.14 12.85 37.39
N LYS A 785 12.34 12.64 36.82
CA LYS A 785 13.39 13.68 36.76
C LYS A 785 13.08 14.80 35.77
N VAL A 786 12.41 14.50 34.67
CA VAL A 786 11.90 15.51 33.74
C VAL A 786 10.90 16.39 34.48
N HIS A 787 9.99 15.80 35.25
CA HIS A 787 9.02 16.56 36.05
C HIS A 787 9.67 17.38 37.18
N GLU A 788 10.66 16.84 37.89
CA GLU A 788 11.49 17.60 38.85
C GLU A 788 12.21 18.79 38.15
N LEU A 789 12.67 18.62 36.91
CA LEU A 789 13.31 19.68 36.13
C LEU A 789 12.29 20.68 35.56
N GLU A 790 11.09 20.27 35.18
CA GLU A 790 9.98 21.15 34.77
C GLU A 790 9.54 22.04 35.93
N GLU A 791 9.35 21.48 37.13
CA GLU A 791 9.01 22.23 38.34
C GLU A 791 10.15 23.20 38.71
N LEU A 792 11.41 22.77 38.62
CA LEU A 792 12.57 23.65 38.82
C LEU A 792 12.63 24.78 37.78
N VAL A 793 12.37 24.50 36.50
CA VAL A 793 12.33 25.50 35.42
C VAL A 793 11.20 26.49 35.68
N ALA A 794 9.99 26.05 36.01
CA ALA A 794 8.88 26.92 36.37
C ALA A 794 9.20 27.81 37.59
N GLU A 795 9.93 27.28 38.59
CA GLU A 795 10.45 28.09 39.70
C GLU A 795 11.48 29.14 39.22
N LYS A 796 12.39 28.77 38.30
CA LYS A 796 13.38 29.71 37.76
C LYS A 796 12.78 30.76 36.84
N GLU A 797 11.77 30.43 36.04
CA GLU A 797 11.02 31.40 35.23
C GLU A 797 10.27 32.40 36.13
N LYS A 798 9.63 31.91 37.20
CA LYS A 798 8.98 32.76 38.20
C LYS A 798 9.99 33.65 38.96
N ALA A 799 11.20 33.15 39.23
CA ALA A 799 12.29 33.92 39.81
C ALA A 799 12.88 34.95 38.83
N LEU A 800 12.94 34.63 37.54
CA LEU A 800 13.37 35.55 36.48
C LEU A 800 12.35 36.66 36.24
N GLU A 801 11.05 36.36 36.19
CA GLU A 801 10.02 37.38 35.98
C GLU A 801 9.87 38.30 37.21
N THR A 802 10.00 37.77 38.44
CA THR A 802 10.11 38.64 39.63
C THR A 802 11.40 39.47 39.64
N SER A 803 12.52 38.93 39.18
CA SER A 803 13.77 39.72 38.98
C SER A 803 13.62 40.79 37.90
N ARG A 804 12.84 40.52 36.85
CA ARG A 804 12.54 41.44 35.75
C ARG A 804 11.63 42.59 36.20
N ILE A 805 10.61 42.30 37.00
CA ILE A 805 9.75 43.31 37.65
C ILE A 805 10.61 44.23 38.53
N LEU A 806 11.49 43.67 39.37
CA LEU A 806 12.41 44.46 40.19
C LEU A 806 13.40 45.28 39.35
N LEU A 807 13.81 44.79 38.17
CA LEU A 807 14.67 45.53 37.25
C LEU A 807 13.94 46.71 36.58
N ASP A 808 12.66 46.53 36.24
CA ASP A 808 11.78 47.57 35.67
C ASP A 808 11.40 48.63 36.73
N GLU A 809 11.11 48.23 37.96
CA GLU A 809 10.96 49.14 39.11
C GLU A 809 12.24 49.95 39.38
N SER A 810 13.41 49.29 39.33
CA SER A 810 14.73 49.93 39.43
C SER A 810 14.99 50.89 38.26
N GLY A 811 14.56 50.53 37.05
CA GLY A 811 14.57 51.39 35.87
C GLY A 811 13.74 52.66 36.08
N LYS A 812 12.48 52.52 36.48
CA LYS A 812 11.57 53.63 36.80
C LYS A 812 12.15 54.53 37.91
N ALA A 813 12.70 53.96 38.97
CA ALA A 813 13.33 54.71 40.06
C ALA A 813 14.59 55.46 39.60
N LYS A 814 15.39 54.87 38.70
CA LYS A 814 16.55 55.51 38.07
C LYS A 814 16.13 56.65 37.14
N ASP A 815 15.07 56.46 36.37
CA ASP A 815 14.56 57.48 35.44
C ASP A 815 13.96 58.66 36.21
N GLU A 816 13.18 58.41 37.27
CA GLU A 816 12.77 59.42 38.25
C GLU A 816 13.95 60.19 38.85
N LEU A 817 15.02 59.48 39.24
CA LEU A 817 16.22 60.10 39.79
C LEU A 817 16.95 60.94 38.72
N SER A 818 16.96 60.48 37.47
CA SER A 818 17.54 61.21 36.34
C SER A 818 16.76 62.48 36.02
N GLU A 819 15.43 62.46 36.14
CA GLU A 819 14.57 63.63 35.94
C GLU A 819 14.71 64.61 37.09
N LYS A 820 14.77 64.14 38.35
CA LYS A 820 15.09 64.97 39.52
C LYS A 820 16.48 65.62 39.38
N LEU A 821 17.46 64.92 38.81
CA LEU A 821 18.79 65.46 38.52
C LEU A 821 18.78 66.45 37.34
N ARG A 822 17.97 66.20 36.30
CA ARG A 822 17.76 67.13 35.16
C ARG A 822 17.12 68.43 35.65
N GLN A 823 16.09 68.33 36.48
CA GLN A 823 15.40 69.46 37.09
C GLN A 823 16.31 70.22 38.07
N GLN A 824 17.15 69.53 38.86
CA GLN A 824 18.21 70.20 39.62
C GLN A 824 19.19 70.96 38.72
N LYS A 825 19.64 70.40 37.58
CA LYS A 825 20.51 71.11 36.64
C LYS A 825 19.84 72.36 36.05
N VAL A 826 18.57 72.28 35.67
CA VAL A 826 17.79 73.45 35.20
C VAL A 826 17.71 74.52 36.28
N ASN A 827 17.38 74.14 37.52
CA ASN A 827 17.33 75.07 38.66
C ASN A 827 18.71 75.70 38.96
N LEU A 828 19.81 74.95 38.75
CA LEU A 828 21.18 75.43 38.94
C LEU A 828 21.57 76.43 37.84
N GLU A 829 21.14 76.22 36.59
CA GLU A 829 21.38 77.16 35.50
C GLU A 829 20.53 78.43 35.64
N GLN A 830 19.27 78.31 36.06
CA GLN A 830 18.44 79.45 36.48
C GLN A 830 19.08 80.23 37.63
N LEU A 831 19.69 79.55 38.61
CA LEU A 831 20.43 80.20 39.70
C LEU A 831 21.71 80.90 39.20
N LYS A 832 22.34 80.43 38.13
CA LYS A 832 23.45 81.17 37.47
C LYS A 832 22.92 82.41 36.76
N GLN A 833 21.82 82.30 36.00
CA GLN A 833 21.19 83.45 35.34
C GLN A 833 20.79 84.52 36.36
N LEU A 834 20.09 84.15 37.44
CA LEU A 834 19.75 85.06 38.55
C LEU A 834 20.98 85.66 39.25
N LYS A 835 22.12 84.96 39.27
CA LYS A 835 23.40 85.52 39.76
C LYS A 835 24.00 86.52 38.77
N GLN A 836 23.97 86.23 37.46
CA GLN A 836 24.44 87.14 36.42
C GLN A 836 23.56 88.39 36.34
N GLU A 837 22.23 88.25 36.40
CA GLU A 837 21.28 89.36 36.49
C GLU A 837 21.50 90.19 37.76
N LYS A 838 21.76 89.55 38.92
CA LYS A 838 22.14 90.26 40.14
C LYS A 838 23.47 91.01 39.96
N GLU A 839 24.44 90.42 39.28
CA GLU A 839 25.78 91.00 39.06
C GLU A 839 25.73 92.17 38.06
N THR A 840 24.93 92.09 36.99
CA THR A 840 24.65 93.23 36.10
C THR A 840 23.90 94.33 36.83
N LEU A 841 22.87 94.00 37.63
CA LEU A 841 22.17 94.99 38.46
C LEU A 841 23.10 95.63 39.52
N LEU A 842 24.09 94.91 40.04
CA LEU A 842 25.10 95.45 40.96
C LEU A 842 26.05 96.41 40.24
N ASN A 843 26.49 96.06 39.03
CA ASN A 843 27.31 96.92 38.18
C ASN A 843 26.54 98.19 37.74
N GLU A 844 25.27 98.06 37.37
CA GLU A 844 24.36 99.18 37.08
C GLU A 844 24.17 100.07 38.31
N PHE A 845 23.97 99.48 39.49
CA PHE A 845 23.83 100.23 40.74
C PHE A 845 25.14 100.95 41.15
N GLU A 846 26.30 100.34 40.90
CA GLU A 846 27.60 100.99 41.15
C GLU A 846 27.95 102.05 40.09
N GLU A 847 27.48 101.90 38.84
CA GLU A 847 27.57 102.96 37.84
C GLU A 847 26.61 104.12 38.15
N LEU A 848 25.39 103.83 38.61
CA LEU A 848 24.46 104.81 39.20
C LEU A 848 25.07 105.50 40.42
N LYS A 849 25.77 104.76 41.30
CA LYS A 849 26.50 105.34 42.44
C LYS A 849 27.60 106.28 41.97
N LYS A 850 28.40 105.92 40.95
CA LYS A 850 29.41 106.81 40.33
C LYS A 850 28.77 108.05 39.69
N LYS A 851 27.61 107.91 39.05
CA LYS A 851 26.83 109.05 38.52
C LYS A 851 26.33 109.97 39.65
N CYS A 852 25.85 109.40 40.77
CA CYS A 852 25.46 110.17 41.95
C CYS A 852 26.65 110.81 42.69
N GLU A 853 27.83 110.18 42.69
CA GLU A 853 29.07 110.77 43.22
C GLU A 853 29.55 111.92 42.33
N ALA A 854 29.54 111.75 41.00
CA ALA A 854 29.81 112.83 40.05
C ALA A 854 28.82 113.99 40.17
N HIS A 855 27.52 113.72 40.27
CA HIS A 855 26.50 114.75 40.52
C HIS A 855 26.60 115.38 41.92
N SER A 856 27.18 114.70 42.91
CA SER A 856 27.49 115.26 44.23
C SER A 856 28.67 116.24 44.17
N ASP A 857 29.67 115.96 43.35
CA ASP A 857 30.79 116.87 43.12
C ASP A 857 30.41 118.04 42.18
N GLU A 858 29.53 117.83 41.18
CA GLU A 858 28.83 118.92 40.48
C GLU A 858 27.98 119.75 41.44
N LEU A 859 27.27 119.14 42.39
CA LEU A 859 26.50 119.87 43.40
C LEU A 859 27.39 120.69 44.32
N LYS A 860 28.59 120.22 44.70
CA LYS A 860 29.56 121.05 45.43
C LYS A 860 30.04 122.22 44.60
N ALA A 861 30.41 122.01 43.34
CA ALA A 861 30.82 123.08 42.43
C ALA A 861 29.70 124.11 42.21
N LEU A 862 28.45 123.65 42.07
CA LEU A 862 27.27 124.51 41.99
C LEU A 862 26.97 125.21 43.31
N GLN A 863 27.18 124.57 44.47
CA GLN A 863 26.96 125.15 45.79
C GLN A 863 28.03 126.19 46.18
N GLU A 864 29.26 126.05 45.67
CA GLU A 864 30.27 127.12 45.68
C GLU A 864 29.89 128.27 44.75
N SER A 865 29.19 128.01 43.64
CA SER A 865 28.68 129.05 42.73
C SER A 865 27.37 129.72 43.20
N ALA A 866 26.61 129.08 44.11
CA ALA A 866 25.29 129.51 44.56
C ALA A 866 25.30 130.41 45.82
N VAL A 867 26.45 131.01 46.13
CA VAL A 867 26.54 132.10 47.11
C VAL A 867 26.09 133.39 46.40
N THR A 868 25.02 134.01 46.92
CA THR A 868 24.20 135.09 46.27
C THR A 868 23.28 134.54 45.15
N SER A 869 21.96 134.79 45.08
CA SER A 869 21.09 135.78 45.77
C SER A 869 19.65 135.23 46.02
N THR A 870 18.84 135.94 46.80
CA THR A 870 17.41 135.69 47.11
C THR A 870 16.49 136.71 46.41
N SER A 871 15.17 136.55 46.25
CA SER A 871 14.16 135.45 46.27
C SER A 871 12.84 136.05 45.68
N ASN A 872 11.61 135.50 45.66
CA ASN A 872 10.94 134.30 46.20
C ASN A 872 9.67 134.01 45.34
N ASP A 873 9.00 132.84 45.41
CA ASP A 873 7.99 132.46 44.39
C ASP A 873 6.72 131.69 44.86
N ALA A 874 5.68 131.65 44.01
CA ALA A 874 4.26 131.39 44.32
C ALA A 874 3.58 130.25 43.53
N SER A 875 4.33 129.42 42.80
CA SER A 875 3.78 128.41 41.86
C SER A 875 3.07 127.19 42.48
N ALA A 876 3.19 126.97 43.79
CA ALA A 876 2.78 125.73 44.45
C ALA A 876 1.26 125.44 44.44
N ILE A 877 0.42 126.47 44.55
CA ILE A 877 -1.02 126.29 44.78
C ILE A 877 -1.77 125.87 43.51
N THR A 878 -1.39 126.42 42.35
CA THR A 878 -2.05 126.12 41.05
C THR A 878 -1.84 124.67 40.62
N ARG A 879 -0.72 124.05 41.01
CA ARG A 879 -0.35 122.68 40.59
C ARG A 879 -1.19 121.59 41.27
N ILE A 880 -1.78 121.87 42.43
CA ILE A 880 -2.59 120.90 43.18
C ILE A 880 -3.91 120.61 42.42
N ALA A 881 -4.58 121.64 41.91
CA ALA A 881 -5.86 121.51 41.22
C ALA A 881 -5.78 120.76 39.86
N GLN A 882 -4.59 120.61 39.28
CA GLN A 882 -4.41 119.83 38.05
C GLN A 882 -4.32 118.31 38.32
N LEU A 883 -3.73 117.91 39.46
CA LEU A 883 -3.53 116.51 39.82
C LEU A 883 -4.86 115.77 40.11
N GLU A 884 -5.89 116.50 40.58
CA GLU A 884 -7.22 115.93 40.82
C GLU A 884 -7.96 115.57 39.52
N ALA A 885 -7.68 116.27 38.42
CA ALA A 885 -8.24 115.97 37.10
C ALA A 885 -7.58 114.73 36.45
N GLU A 886 -6.26 114.57 36.63
CA GLU A 886 -5.52 113.39 36.15
C GLU A 886 -6.00 112.10 36.83
N LEU A 887 -6.37 112.16 38.11
CA LEU A 887 -6.83 111.01 38.89
C LEU A 887 -8.09 110.35 38.29
N LEU A 888 -9.03 111.15 37.78
CA LEU A 888 -10.28 110.64 37.17
C LEU A 888 -10.02 109.84 35.88
N ALA A 889 -9.02 110.24 35.07
CA ALA A 889 -8.64 109.50 33.87
C ALA A 889 -8.04 108.11 34.18
N THR A 890 -7.42 107.94 35.37
CA THR A 890 -6.86 106.62 35.76
C THR A 890 -7.93 105.54 35.98
N VAL A 891 -9.17 105.93 36.30
CA VAL A 891 -10.28 104.99 36.56
C VAL A 891 -10.81 104.36 35.28
N GLU A 892 -10.88 105.12 34.18
CA GLU A 892 -11.24 104.57 32.86
C GLU A 892 -10.11 103.67 32.31
N LEU A 893 -8.85 104.05 32.55
CA LEU A 893 -7.68 103.22 32.28
C LEU A 893 -7.71 101.89 33.05
N GLN A 894 -8.04 101.87 34.35
CA GLN A 894 -8.23 100.64 35.12
C GLN A 894 -9.30 99.73 34.51
N LYS A 895 -10.38 100.29 33.96
CA LYS A 895 -11.44 99.52 33.31
C LYS A 895 -10.96 98.87 32.00
N SER A 896 -10.12 99.57 31.21
CA SER A 896 -9.47 99.00 30.03
C SER A 896 -8.46 97.90 30.40
N VAL A 897 -7.68 98.09 31.48
CA VAL A 897 -6.74 97.08 32.00
C VAL A 897 -7.47 95.81 32.46
N ALA A 898 -8.68 95.91 33.00
CA ALA A 898 -9.49 94.74 33.35
C ALA A 898 -9.89 93.90 32.11
N THR A 899 -10.33 94.56 31.03
CA THR A 899 -10.66 93.88 29.75
C THR A 899 -9.43 93.21 29.15
N LEU A 900 -8.30 93.92 29.09
CA LEU A 900 -7.03 93.39 28.59
C LEU A 900 -6.50 92.22 29.44
N ASN A 901 -6.76 92.18 30.74
CA ASN A 901 -6.44 91.03 31.59
C ASN A 901 -7.32 89.81 31.28
N TYR A 902 -8.58 90.00 30.88
CA TYR A 902 -9.44 88.89 30.45
C TYR A 902 -8.96 88.31 29.12
N GLU A 903 -8.69 89.15 28.13
CA GLU A 903 -8.14 88.74 26.82
C GLU A 903 -6.76 88.08 26.97
N LYS A 904 -5.89 88.63 27.82
CA LYS A 904 -4.61 88.01 28.21
C LYS A 904 -4.79 86.62 28.81
N ASN A 905 -5.79 86.41 29.68
CA ASN A 905 -6.02 85.12 30.32
C ASN A 905 -6.57 84.07 29.35
N GLU A 906 -7.46 84.45 28.42
CA GLU A 906 -7.87 83.55 27.33
C GLU A 906 -6.70 83.26 26.36
N MET A 907 -5.87 84.26 26.04
CA MET A 907 -4.67 84.03 25.23
C MET A 907 -3.64 83.15 25.96
N ILE A 908 -3.51 83.24 27.28
CA ILE A 908 -2.70 82.31 28.09
C ILE A 908 -3.26 80.88 28.01
N LYS A 909 -4.58 80.68 28.10
CA LYS A 909 -5.18 79.33 27.89
C LYS A 909 -4.90 78.80 26.49
N ALA A 910 -5.09 79.62 25.45
CA ALA A 910 -4.82 79.23 24.06
C ALA A 910 -3.34 78.90 23.84
N LEU A 911 -2.42 79.63 24.48
CA LEU A 911 -0.98 79.39 24.43
C LEU A 911 -0.59 78.16 25.25
N GLN A 912 -1.23 77.89 26.40
CA GLN A 912 -1.06 76.66 27.17
C GLN A 912 -1.59 75.44 26.40
N GLN A 913 -2.75 75.53 25.74
CA GLN A 913 -3.26 74.48 24.86
C GLN A 913 -2.31 74.27 23.68
N LYS A 914 -1.87 75.34 23.00
CA LYS A 914 -0.88 75.24 21.91
C LYS A 914 0.49 74.75 22.40
N HIS A 915 0.86 74.94 23.66
CA HIS A 915 2.05 74.34 24.27
C HIS A 915 1.83 72.85 24.59
N ALA A 916 0.63 72.43 24.99
CA ALA A 916 0.30 71.02 25.17
C ALA A 916 0.30 70.28 23.82
N GLU A 917 -0.32 70.88 22.80
CA GLU A 917 -0.28 70.39 21.41
C GLU A 917 1.16 70.40 20.86
N ASN A 918 1.94 71.47 21.07
CA ASN A 918 3.37 71.46 20.68
C ASN A 918 4.19 70.44 21.46
N MET A 919 3.91 70.18 22.74
CA MET A 919 4.59 69.11 23.48
C MET A 919 4.23 67.74 22.90
N GLN A 920 2.96 67.48 22.58
CA GLN A 920 2.55 66.26 21.87
C GLN A 920 3.23 66.17 20.49
N TYR A 921 3.30 67.26 19.72
CA TYR A 921 4.06 67.31 18.47
C TYR A 921 5.57 67.16 18.70
N TYR A 922 6.16 67.63 19.79
CA TYR A 922 7.57 67.41 20.08
C TYR A 922 7.86 65.97 20.51
N THR A 923 6.98 65.32 21.28
CA THR A 923 7.09 63.89 21.60
C THR A 923 6.91 63.04 20.35
N GLU A 924 5.94 63.39 19.49
CA GLU A 924 5.68 62.68 18.23
C GLU A 924 6.77 62.95 17.18
N ILE A 925 7.31 64.17 17.10
CA ILE A 925 8.49 64.49 16.28
C ILE A 925 9.73 63.80 16.85
N GLN A 926 9.90 63.62 18.16
CA GLN A 926 10.99 62.80 18.71
C GLN A 926 10.80 61.32 18.38
N ARG A 927 9.57 60.79 18.45
CA ARG A 927 9.23 59.42 18.03
C ARG A 927 9.51 59.20 16.54
N LEU A 928 9.07 60.12 15.70
CA LEU A 928 9.25 60.08 14.25
C LEU A 928 10.69 60.42 13.83
N GLN A 929 11.42 61.29 14.55
CA GLN A 929 12.85 61.52 14.33
C GLN A 929 13.67 60.30 14.74
N GLY A 930 13.33 59.59 15.82
CA GLY A 930 13.96 58.31 16.15
C GLY A 930 13.86 57.31 15.00
N ILE A 931 12.72 57.29 14.30
CA ILE A 931 12.47 56.42 13.13
C ILE A 931 13.17 56.96 11.85
N LEU A 932 13.06 58.27 11.54
CA LEU A 932 13.69 58.87 10.35
C LEU A 932 15.22 58.92 10.43
N GLN A 933 15.77 59.19 11.62
CA GLN A 933 17.22 59.20 11.87
C GLN A 933 17.83 57.80 11.67
N GLN A 934 17.03 56.74 11.79
CA GLN A 934 17.43 55.37 11.48
C GLN A 934 17.37 55.04 9.97
N GLN A 935 16.72 55.87 9.13
CA GLN A 935 16.60 55.65 7.67
C GLN A 935 17.29 56.68 6.76
N GLN A 936 17.52 57.94 7.20
CA GLN A 936 17.99 59.01 6.30
C GLN A 936 19.44 59.51 6.53
N LEU A 937 20.24 58.84 7.38
CA LEU A 937 21.62 59.27 7.70
C LEU A 937 22.73 58.27 7.27
N GLN A 938 22.54 57.56 6.14
CA GLN A 938 23.60 56.75 5.50
C GLN A 938 23.96 57.14 4.06
N THR A 939 23.52 58.30 3.55
CA THR A 939 23.90 58.77 2.21
C THR A 939 24.39 60.22 2.22
N THR A 940 25.56 60.45 1.62
CA THR A 940 26.17 61.76 1.29
C THR A 940 26.29 62.82 2.39
N GLN A 941 27.43 62.83 3.11
CA GLN A 941 28.57 63.71 2.80
C GLN A 941 29.73 63.49 3.79
N ALA A 942 30.97 63.79 3.38
CA ALA A 942 32.18 63.51 4.18
C ALA A 942 33.18 64.67 4.16
N THR A 943 33.73 65.02 5.34
CA THR A 943 34.95 65.84 5.47
C THR A 943 35.79 65.40 6.68
N THR A 944 36.92 64.76 6.38
CA THR A 944 38.18 64.81 7.15
C THR A 944 38.17 64.55 8.67
N CYS A 945 38.40 63.28 9.08
CA CYS A 945 39.00 62.97 10.39
C CYS A 945 39.87 61.71 10.31
N ALA A 946 41.08 61.74 10.88
CA ALA A 946 42.08 60.68 10.76
C ALA A 946 41.79 59.39 11.58
N LYS A 947 40.58 59.23 12.14
CA LYS A 947 40.10 57.99 12.77
C LYS A 947 39.10 57.21 11.90
N CYS A 948 38.74 57.71 10.72
CA CYS A 948 37.71 57.10 9.88
C CYS A 948 38.12 55.75 9.28
N THR A 949 39.38 55.55 8.88
CA THR A 949 39.82 54.36 8.12
C THR A 949 39.60 53.03 8.85
N THR A 950 39.87 52.97 10.16
CA THR A 950 39.60 51.77 10.98
C THR A 950 38.11 51.54 11.22
N HIS A 951 37.29 52.60 11.18
CA HIS A 951 35.83 52.46 11.27
C HIS A 951 35.21 52.10 9.91
N GLU A 952 35.78 52.59 8.79
CA GLU A 952 35.39 52.20 7.44
C GLU A 952 35.65 50.72 7.16
N SER A 953 36.76 50.13 7.63
CA SER A 953 36.94 48.67 7.50
C SER A 953 35.88 47.91 8.30
N THR A 954 35.63 48.27 9.57
CA THR A 954 34.57 47.63 10.37
C THR A 954 33.17 47.84 9.79
N LEU A 955 32.90 48.98 9.14
CA LEU A 955 31.62 49.24 8.46
C LEU A 955 31.52 48.51 7.12
N SER A 956 32.63 48.31 6.40
CA SER A 956 32.70 47.41 5.24
C SER A 956 32.33 45.99 5.65
N ASP A 957 32.92 45.50 6.74
CA ASP A 957 32.77 44.10 7.12
C ASP A 957 31.41 43.85 7.79
N LEU A 958 30.89 44.81 8.57
CA LEU A 958 29.49 44.81 9.01
C LEU A 958 28.51 44.91 7.84
N ARG A 959 28.80 45.66 6.77
CA ARG A 959 27.95 45.71 5.57
C ARG A 959 27.92 44.38 4.82
N LYS A 960 29.07 43.72 4.63
CA LYS A 960 29.15 42.37 4.05
C LYS A 960 28.38 41.35 4.90
N GLU A 961 28.45 41.48 6.24
CA GLU A 961 27.70 40.58 7.13
C GLU A 961 26.19 40.84 7.09
N LEU A 962 25.77 42.10 6.97
CA LEU A 962 24.38 42.48 6.77
C LEU A 962 23.86 41.99 5.41
N GLU A 963 24.67 42.10 4.35
CA GLU A 963 24.39 41.58 3.01
C GLU A 963 24.22 40.05 3.02
N LYS A 964 25.14 39.31 3.65
CA LYS A 964 24.98 37.85 3.89
C LYS A 964 23.70 37.53 4.66
N GLN A 965 23.40 38.26 5.73
CA GLN A 965 22.17 38.04 6.52
C GLN A 965 20.92 38.35 5.70
N GLN A 966 20.99 39.33 4.80
CA GLN A 966 19.89 39.70 3.91
C GLN A 966 19.68 38.64 2.81
N ASP A 967 20.74 38.07 2.25
CA ASP A 967 20.67 36.89 1.37
C ASP A 967 20.19 35.64 2.11
N GLN A 968 20.63 35.42 3.36
CA GLN A 968 20.17 34.30 4.18
C GLN A 968 18.68 34.43 4.54
N ILE A 969 18.21 35.64 4.84
CA ILE A 969 16.78 35.96 5.02
C ILE A 969 16.01 35.75 3.71
N LYS A 970 16.57 36.13 2.56
CA LYS A 970 15.96 35.91 1.25
C LYS A 970 15.82 34.41 0.94
N PHE A 971 16.88 33.63 1.14
CA PHE A 971 16.89 32.17 0.98
C PHE A 971 15.91 31.48 1.95
N LEU A 972 15.83 31.94 3.20
CA LEU A 972 14.86 31.42 4.17
C LEU A 972 13.41 31.75 3.80
N LYS A 973 13.14 32.94 3.22
CA LYS A 973 11.83 33.28 2.65
C LYS A 973 11.50 32.41 1.44
N GLU A 974 12.40 32.32 0.47
CA GLU A 974 12.23 31.51 -0.74
C GLU A 974 11.98 30.04 -0.40
N LYS A 975 12.67 29.50 0.61
CA LYS A 975 12.41 28.17 1.19
C LYS A 975 11.04 28.06 1.91
N SER A 976 10.59 29.12 2.59
CA SER A 976 9.27 29.19 3.25
C SER A 976 8.12 29.31 2.23
N ASP A 977 8.34 30.02 1.13
CA ASP A 977 7.38 30.20 0.05
C ASP A 977 7.24 28.90 -0.76
N ILE A 978 8.36 28.20 -1.03
CA ILE A 978 8.36 26.83 -1.56
C ILE A 978 7.64 25.87 -0.61
N LEU A 979 7.93 25.91 0.70
CA LEU A 979 7.25 25.04 1.67
C LEU A 979 5.74 25.29 1.74
N THR A 980 5.33 26.56 1.63
CA THR A 980 3.91 26.96 1.60
C THR A 980 3.22 26.53 0.30
N THR A 981 3.93 26.63 -0.83
CA THR A 981 3.45 26.16 -2.14
C THR A 981 3.29 24.64 -2.14
N ASN A 982 4.28 23.91 -1.61
CA ASN A 982 4.23 22.45 -1.46
C ASN A 982 3.11 22.02 -0.50
N LEU A 983 2.87 22.75 0.60
CA LEU A 983 1.76 22.46 1.50
C LEU A 983 0.39 22.70 0.84
N LEU A 984 0.28 23.67 -0.08
CA LEU A 984 -0.93 23.93 -0.86
C LEU A 984 -1.18 22.88 -1.95
N THR A 985 -0.14 22.37 -2.62
CA THR A 985 -0.28 21.23 -3.54
C THR A 985 -0.57 19.94 -2.78
N GLU A 986 0.10 19.68 -1.66
CA GLU A 986 -0.19 18.55 -0.74
C GLU A 986 -1.66 18.56 -0.29
N GLN A 987 -2.19 19.71 0.15
CA GLN A 987 -3.61 19.84 0.53
C GLN A 987 -4.58 19.70 -0.65
N THR A 988 -4.17 20.14 -1.85
CA THR A 988 -4.96 19.96 -3.09
C THR A 988 -5.00 18.48 -3.49
N ASN A 989 -3.86 17.80 -3.49
CA ASN A 989 -3.74 16.37 -3.78
C ASN A 989 -4.52 15.53 -2.76
N GLN A 990 -4.42 15.83 -1.47
CA GLN A 990 -5.23 15.16 -0.44
C GLN A 990 -6.74 15.42 -0.57
N ARG A 991 -7.17 16.52 -1.22
CA ARG A 991 -8.58 16.73 -1.56
C ARG A 991 -8.98 15.89 -2.77
N LEU A 992 -8.13 15.84 -3.79
CA LEU A 992 -8.35 15.09 -5.04
C LEU A 992 -8.44 13.58 -4.76
N VAL A 993 -7.47 13.02 -4.01
CA VAL A 993 -7.48 11.62 -3.56
C VAL A 993 -8.68 11.30 -2.65
N LYS A 994 -9.19 12.26 -1.88
CA LYS A 994 -10.44 12.07 -1.11
C LYS A 994 -11.68 12.05 -2.00
N GLN A 995 -11.70 12.86 -3.07
CA GLN A 995 -12.77 12.87 -4.05
C GLN A 995 -12.79 11.56 -4.86
N GLU A 996 -11.64 11.17 -5.43
CA GLU A 996 -11.45 9.88 -6.12
C GLU A 996 -11.87 8.71 -5.22
N LYS A 997 -11.49 8.74 -3.94
CA LYS A 997 -11.93 7.74 -2.96
C LYS A 997 -13.46 7.69 -2.85
N THR A 998 -14.15 8.83 -2.69
CA THR A 998 -15.62 8.84 -2.61
C THR A 998 -16.29 8.38 -3.91
N GLU A 999 -15.77 8.77 -5.08
CA GLU A 999 -16.27 8.32 -6.38
C GLU A 999 -16.11 6.79 -6.53
N VAL A 1000 -14.98 6.22 -6.07
CA VAL A 1000 -14.76 4.76 -6.02
C VAL A 1000 -15.66 4.07 -4.98
N GLU A 1001 -15.94 4.68 -3.83
CA GLU A 1001 -16.90 4.15 -2.84
C GLU A 1001 -18.33 4.15 -3.39
N GLU A 1002 -18.74 5.19 -4.13
CA GLU A 1002 -20.04 5.27 -4.81
C GLU A 1002 -20.17 4.27 -5.96
N GLN A 1003 -19.14 4.11 -6.80
CA GLN A 1003 -19.09 3.07 -7.84
C GLN A 1003 -19.18 1.66 -7.24
N ASN A 1004 -18.46 1.40 -6.14
CA ASN A 1004 -18.57 0.13 -5.42
C ASN A 1004 -19.97 -0.08 -4.83
N ALA A 1005 -20.64 0.97 -4.34
CA ALA A 1005 -22.01 0.90 -3.85
C ALA A 1005 -23.03 0.63 -4.98
N ALA A 1006 -22.80 1.17 -6.18
CA ALA A 1006 -23.60 0.86 -7.37
C ALA A 1006 -23.42 -0.60 -7.82
N ILE A 1007 -22.16 -1.05 -8.00
CA ILE A 1007 -21.84 -2.43 -8.39
C ILE A 1007 -22.40 -3.44 -7.37
N ARG A 1008 -22.37 -3.13 -6.06
CA ARG A 1008 -22.99 -3.96 -5.03
C ARG A 1008 -24.51 -4.07 -5.20
N LYS A 1009 -25.21 -2.96 -5.50
CA LYS A 1009 -26.67 -2.97 -5.75
C LYS A 1009 -27.03 -3.78 -7.01
N ASP A 1010 -26.25 -3.67 -8.07
CA ASP A 1010 -26.49 -4.42 -9.30
C ASP A 1010 -26.13 -5.91 -9.15
N LEU A 1011 -25.13 -6.26 -8.33
CA LEU A 1011 -24.89 -7.64 -7.90
C LEU A 1011 -26.02 -8.19 -7.01
N GLU A 1012 -26.61 -7.38 -6.13
CA GLU A 1012 -27.78 -7.78 -5.33
C GLU A 1012 -28.98 -8.05 -6.24
N ARG A 1013 -29.29 -7.15 -7.17
CA ARG A 1013 -30.33 -7.34 -8.20
C ARG A 1013 -30.09 -8.56 -9.08
N LEU A 1014 -28.83 -8.83 -9.47
CA LEU A 1014 -28.51 -10.00 -10.28
C LEU A 1014 -28.72 -11.30 -9.48
N ARG A 1015 -28.48 -11.28 -8.16
CA ARG A 1015 -28.83 -12.40 -7.26
C ARG A 1015 -30.34 -12.55 -7.10
N GLU A 1016 -31.07 -11.46 -6.89
CA GLU A 1016 -32.54 -11.47 -6.79
C GLU A 1016 -33.15 -12.07 -8.06
N HIS A 1017 -32.73 -11.62 -9.25
CA HIS A 1017 -33.21 -12.13 -10.54
C HIS A 1017 -32.75 -13.58 -10.83
N LEU A 1018 -31.57 -14.01 -10.36
CA LEU A 1018 -31.17 -15.42 -10.44
C LEU A 1018 -32.02 -16.29 -9.50
N LEU A 1019 -32.37 -15.79 -8.32
CA LEU A 1019 -33.20 -16.49 -7.35
C LEU A 1019 -34.67 -16.57 -7.81
N GLU A 1020 -35.21 -15.52 -8.44
CA GLU A 1020 -36.50 -15.59 -9.16
C GLU A 1020 -36.48 -16.65 -10.28
N ILE A 1021 -35.38 -16.79 -11.02
CA ILE A 1021 -35.22 -17.85 -12.04
C ILE A 1021 -35.15 -19.24 -11.38
N GLU A 1022 -34.45 -19.40 -10.26
CA GLU A 1022 -34.37 -20.67 -9.53
C GLU A 1022 -35.73 -21.06 -8.92
N ASP A 1023 -36.49 -20.11 -8.37
CA ASP A 1023 -37.86 -20.31 -7.88
C ASP A 1023 -38.83 -20.64 -9.03
N LEU A 1024 -38.73 -19.97 -10.19
CA LEU A 1024 -39.53 -20.28 -11.38
C LEU A 1024 -39.25 -21.69 -11.90
N HIS A 1025 -37.98 -22.07 -12.09
CA HIS A 1025 -37.63 -23.45 -12.49
C HIS A 1025 -38.07 -24.49 -11.45
N THR A 1026 -38.06 -24.13 -10.16
CA THR A 1026 -38.57 -24.99 -9.09
C THR A 1026 -40.08 -25.15 -9.18
N GLN A 1027 -40.83 -24.08 -9.44
CA GLN A 1027 -42.27 -24.13 -9.67
C GLN A 1027 -42.60 -24.96 -10.93
N GLU A 1028 -41.93 -24.72 -12.07
CA GLU A 1028 -42.10 -25.53 -13.29
C GLU A 1028 -41.82 -27.01 -13.02
N THR A 1029 -40.78 -27.33 -12.24
CA THR A 1029 -40.46 -28.71 -11.85
C THR A 1029 -41.55 -29.34 -10.99
N VAL A 1030 -42.13 -28.58 -10.05
CA VAL A 1030 -43.25 -29.05 -9.20
C VAL A 1030 -44.54 -29.22 -10.02
N GLU A 1031 -44.84 -28.32 -10.95
CA GLU A 1031 -45.99 -28.43 -11.85
C GLU A 1031 -45.85 -29.63 -12.79
N MET A 1032 -44.68 -29.84 -13.38
CA MET A 1032 -44.35 -31.03 -14.18
C MET A 1032 -44.47 -32.33 -13.37
N GLN A 1033 -44.05 -32.34 -12.09
CA GLN A 1033 -44.28 -33.48 -11.20
C GLN A 1033 -45.78 -33.69 -10.94
N ARG A 1034 -46.54 -32.62 -10.70
CA ARG A 1034 -47.99 -32.67 -10.48
C ARG A 1034 -48.73 -33.25 -11.69
N GLU A 1035 -48.37 -32.86 -12.91
CA GLU A 1035 -48.91 -33.44 -14.14
C GLU A 1035 -48.52 -34.91 -14.34
N LEU A 1036 -47.29 -35.27 -13.99
CA LEU A 1036 -46.79 -36.64 -14.06
C LEU A 1036 -47.50 -37.56 -13.03
N GLU A 1037 -47.86 -37.03 -11.86
CA GLU A 1037 -48.73 -37.72 -10.90
C GLU A 1037 -50.20 -37.79 -11.36
N GLU A 1038 -50.74 -36.71 -11.92
CA GLU A 1038 -52.12 -36.68 -12.42
C GLU A 1038 -52.31 -37.63 -13.63
N THR A 1039 -51.31 -37.75 -14.51
CA THR A 1039 -51.29 -38.71 -15.62
C THR A 1039 -51.06 -40.14 -15.14
N LYS A 1040 -50.21 -40.39 -14.14
CA LYS A 1040 -50.14 -41.71 -13.45
C LYS A 1040 -51.48 -42.11 -12.85
N ALA A 1041 -52.16 -41.20 -12.14
CA ALA A 1041 -53.46 -41.46 -11.52
C ALA A 1041 -54.54 -41.80 -12.58
N LYS A 1042 -54.57 -41.06 -13.70
CA LYS A 1042 -55.43 -41.38 -14.86
C LYS A 1042 -55.08 -42.75 -15.47
N MET A 1043 -53.80 -43.10 -15.58
CA MET A 1043 -53.35 -44.39 -16.10
C MET A 1043 -53.76 -45.56 -15.18
N VAL A 1044 -53.67 -45.40 -13.86
CA VAL A 1044 -54.13 -46.39 -12.87
C VAL A 1044 -55.66 -46.54 -12.92
N ALA A 1045 -56.41 -45.43 -13.01
CA ALA A 1045 -57.86 -45.49 -13.15
C ALA A 1045 -58.30 -46.24 -14.44
N LEU A 1046 -57.60 -46.00 -15.55
CA LEU A 1046 -57.82 -46.73 -16.80
C LEU A 1046 -57.45 -48.22 -16.70
N GLN A 1047 -56.37 -48.57 -15.98
CA GLN A 1047 -56.03 -49.98 -15.70
C GLN A 1047 -57.09 -50.66 -14.84
N ASP A 1048 -57.61 -49.98 -13.82
CA ASP A 1048 -58.70 -50.46 -12.98
C ASP A 1048 -60.00 -50.65 -13.78
N ASP A 1049 -60.33 -49.75 -14.69
CA ASP A 1049 -61.53 -49.88 -15.55
C ASP A 1049 -61.38 -50.98 -16.62
N VAL A 1050 -60.16 -51.22 -17.12
CA VAL A 1050 -59.83 -52.39 -17.95
C VAL A 1050 -59.88 -53.69 -17.12
N ALA A 1051 -59.48 -53.66 -15.85
CA ALA A 1051 -59.60 -54.80 -14.94
C ALA A 1051 -61.07 -55.10 -14.60
N LYS A 1052 -61.92 -54.08 -14.46
CA LYS A 1052 -63.37 -54.22 -14.29
C LYS A 1052 -64.03 -54.78 -15.56
N SER A 1053 -63.68 -54.27 -16.74
CA SER A 1053 -64.27 -54.73 -18.01
C SER A 1053 -63.84 -56.16 -18.37
N SER A 1054 -62.57 -56.53 -18.15
CA SER A 1054 -62.10 -57.91 -18.35
C SER A 1054 -62.75 -58.90 -17.37
N ASN A 1055 -62.96 -58.51 -16.10
CA ASN A 1055 -63.76 -59.31 -15.15
C ASN A 1055 -65.25 -59.41 -15.54
N ALA A 1056 -65.83 -58.39 -16.17
CA ALA A 1056 -67.18 -58.49 -16.73
C ALA A 1056 -67.24 -59.47 -17.92
N TYR A 1057 -66.24 -59.45 -18.80
CA TYR A 1057 -66.14 -60.38 -19.93
C TYR A 1057 -65.89 -61.84 -19.51
N THR A 1058 -65.14 -62.08 -18.42
CA THR A 1058 -64.98 -63.45 -17.88
C THR A 1058 -66.19 -63.92 -17.08
N SER A 1059 -66.99 -63.01 -16.51
CA SER A 1059 -68.24 -63.33 -15.80
C SER A 1059 -69.45 -63.56 -16.73
N ALA A 1060 -69.31 -63.24 -18.02
CA ALA A 1060 -70.37 -63.36 -19.03
C ALA A 1060 -70.27 -64.66 -19.87
N ARG A 1061 -69.58 -65.70 -19.36
CA ARG A 1061 -69.26 -66.94 -20.08
C ARG A 1061 -69.42 -68.19 -19.21
#